data_AF-A0A2M9BLJ9-F1
#
_entry.id   AF-A0A2M9BLJ9-F1
#
_cell.length_a   1.000
_cell.length_b   1.000
_cell.length_c   1.000
_cell.angle_alpha   90.00
_cell.angle_beta   90.00
_cell.angle_gamma   90.00
#
_symmetry.space_group_name_H-M   'P 1'
#
loop_
_entity.id
_entity.type
_entity.pdbx_description
1 polymer ?
#
loop_
_entity_poly.entity_id
_entity_poly.type
_entity_poly.pdbx_seq_one_letter_code
_entity_poly.pdbx_strand_id
1 'polypeptide(L)'
;MPNLSSLCLSRGGRAAHFWAVLSLLLLSLSARAQTYNAVVAKDGTGSFTTVQAAINAAPTGRTTPYTIFIRNGKYREKVTVPANKPFLQFIGESVAGTILSWNDANTPSFPGNSSSFIINASDVSALNITFENTYGDAPQGLAMYITGDRVAFKNCRFLGGQDTMQLNSQAGNRSYFKECYIDGVVDFIFGAGRGVFEHCIIYPRTRRDGGSGGYITAANTQPGLPYGFVFRNCLIPDNRGTTTYTLGRPWQNDSGSTPTDRSHTKVVWLNTTMGSTIKPVGWQVWDAGTVTSVIQYAEYKSRDFSGNPVNVSQRVPWSIQLTDADTALYTRAAVLGSWDPCAVVPNFCGHQAPDIAVSNFWAVKGTATAPSTITWNLSWPIAGVQYQVFRSSTRRGTYTPLYSTTSTVATNINFGTTDPVPAAGSSYFYYVRASKAGLATHVTDTLQISSTPTITTTGALQAFAQGGGQPSAAQSFLVAAENLTSGLLLAPPAGFEVSANGGATWLGSSAPLTLNPGATGSIASTSISVRLNATTGGTSAGNITLSSPGAASQAVAVTGTTQAAALPQSVPLLWWPLTRTPQDSTAVRSSRIVASVPTFRKFQLSNGSATATIPPYSTRYGQAFAPSADGGWTAAVGGNGGNLSRTYYEQFTVSGTAGSPTRLDSVLLSAYVTGSTSNTKLAVVWSKSGFTADSADVSGGRGPGGALLSTANGGFTTPILTTNASSPYRLALAGATGVTLQPGQTLSFRVYFSCGSTTTATRFATLKHVVVKGEAGVVSSTRAARSSVLQFYPNPAVEQLTVVHPAAGAGAEVALYSLLGQRVAVVHCAAGSQSTRLNVAGLSCGQYLLRYSGPGGPVTVRISKQ
;
A
#
# COMPACT_ATOMS: atom_id res chain seq x y z
N MET A 1 0.32 87.63 29.12
CA MET A 1 -0.15 86.78 30.24
C MET A 1 -1.38 87.47 30.84
N PRO A 2 -2.43 86.78 31.34
CA PRO A 2 -2.79 85.36 31.22
C PRO A 2 -4.28 85.11 30.80
N ASN A 3 -4.61 83.83 30.61
CA ASN A 3 -5.81 83.09 31.06
C ASN A 3 -7.28 83.43 30.68
N LEU A 4 -7.92 82.37 30.14
CA LEU A 4 -9.14 81.68 30.63
C LEU A 4 -10.53 82.37 30.54
N SER A 5 -11.31 81.79 29.63
CA SER A 5 -12.54 81.01 29.89
C SER A 5 -13.90 81.67 30.15
N SER A 6 -14.83 81.19 29.31
CA SER A 6 -16.18 80.70 29.61
C SER A 6 -17.33 81.71 29.67
N LEU A 7 -18.23 81.58 28.69
CA LEU A 7 -19.65 81.82 28.89
C LEU A 7 -20.46 80.65 28.30
N CYS A 8 -21.24 80.03 29.19
CA CYS A 8 -22.50 79.30 28.97
C CYS A 8 -23.45 80.04 28.00
N LEU A 9 -24.49 79.48 27.37
CA LEU A 9 -25.14 78.17 27.27
C LEU A 9 -26.22 78.35 26.18
N SER A 10 -26.48 77.37 25.32
CA SER A 10 -27.87 77.00 24.95
C SER A 10 -27.93 75.57 24.41
N ARG A 11 -28.70 74.72 25.11
CA ARG A 11 -29.01 73.33 24.79
C ARG A 11 -30.46 73.31 24.26
N GLY A 12 -30.69 72.74 23.08
CA GLY A 12 -32.06 72.50 22.58
C GLY A 12 -32.16 71.84 21.20
N GLY A 13 -31.23 72.10 20.27
CA GLY A 13 -31.37 71.64 18.86
C GLY A 13 -30.67 70.33 18.48
N ARG A 14 -29.83 69.76 19.35
CA ARG A 14 -28.90 68.68 18.96
C ARG A 14 -29.40 67.25 19.19
N ALA A 15 -30.46 67.03 19.97
CA ALA A 15 -30.96 65.68 20.23
C ALA A 15 -31.79 65.12 19.06
N ALA A 16 -32.67 65.90 18.46
CA ALA A 16 -33.52 65.44 17.35
C ALA A 16 -32.72 65.13 16.06
N HIS A 17 -31.65 65.89 15.79
CA HIS A 17 -30.75 65.63 14.66
C HIS A 17 -29.85 64.41 14.88
N PHE A 18 -29.51 64.08 16.12
CA PHE A 18 -28.69 62.91 16.43
C PHE A 18 -29.49 61.61 16.26
N TRP A 19 -30.78 61.61 16.64
CA TRP A 19 -31.66 60.46 16.44
C TRP A 19 -32.09 60.28 14.97
N ALA A 20 -32.34 61.37 14.23
CA ALA A 20 -32.65 61.27 12.79
C ALA A 20 -31.46 60.78 11.94
N VAL A 21 -30.23 61.20 12.27
CA VAL A 21 -29.00 60.74 11.59
C VAL A 21 -28.65 59.31 12.01
N LEU A 22 -28.85 58.92 13.27
CA LEU A 22 -28.65 57.54 13.73
C LEU A 22 -29.70 56.58 13.14
N SER A 23 -30.96 57.03 12.97
CA SER A 23 -31.99 56.26 12.28
C SER A 23 -31.73 56.16 10.77
N LEU A 24 -31.24 57.19 10.09
CA LEU A 24 -30.80 57.06 8.68
C LEU A 24 -29.53 56.21 8.50
N LEU A 25 -28.61 56.20 9.48
CA LEU A 25 -27.45 55.29 9.50
C LEU A 25 -27.87 53.84 9.79
N LEU A 26 -28.90 53.62 10.60
CA LEU A 26 -29.45 52.30 10.90
C LEU A 26 -30.40 51.78 9.80
N LEU A 27 -31.02 52.67 9.01
CA LEU A 27 -31.84 52.30 7.83
C LEU A 27 -31.02 52.09 6.54
N SER A 28 -29.76 52.53 6.49
CA SER A 28 -28.81 52.21 5.40
C SER A 28 -27.97 50.95 5.65
N LEU A 29 -28.12 50.32 6.82
CA LEU A 29 -27.54 49.03 7.19
C LEU A 29 -28.46 47.83 6.92
N SER A 30 -29.55 48.01 6.17
CA SER A 30 -30.27 46.89 5.55
C SER A 30 -29.51 46.35 4.32
N ALA A 31 -28.21 46.06 4.49
CA ALA A 31 -27.63 44.97 3.75
C ALA A 31 -28.42 43.74 4.19
N ARG A 32 -29.22 43.15 3.29
CA ARG A 32 -29.80 41.82 3.52
C ARG A 32 -28.62 40.92 3.88
N ALA A 33 -28.42 40.64 5.16
CA ALA A 33 -27.46 39.64 5.59
C ALA A 33 -27.86 38.37 4.87
N GLN A 34 -27.01 37.90 3.95
CA GLN A 34 -27.29 36.66 3.24
C GLN A 34 -27.32 35.56 4.30
N THR A 35 -28.51 35.06 4.61
CA THR A 35 -28.68 34.03 5.64
C THR A 35 -28.20 32.71 5.07
N TYR A 36 -26.97 32.32 5.44
CA TYR A 36 -26.43 30.99 5.14
C TYR A 36 -27.07 29.95 6.06
N ASN A 37 -27.24 28.71 5.58
CA ASN A 37 -27.77 27.63 6.41
C ASN A 37 -26.75 27.11 7.43
N ALA A 38 -25.46 27.18 7.08
CA ALA A 38 -24.36 26.85 7.97
C ALA A 38 -23.17 27.78 7.72
N VAL A 39 -22.42 28.09 8.78
CA VAL A 39 -21.14 28.79 8.70
C VAL A 39 -20.04 27.90 9.25
N VAL A 40 -18.97 27.72 8.49
CA VAL A 40 -17.75 27.03 8.90
C VAL A 40 -16.68 28.07 9.20
N ALA A 41 -16.09 28.03 10.40
CA ALA A 41 -14.97 28.89 10.76
C ALA A 41 -14.00 28.17 11.69
N LYS A 42 -12.72 28.10 11.29
CA LYS A 42 -11.68 27.37 12.02
C LYS A 42 -11.39 27.94 13.42
N ASP A 43 -11.67 29.22 13.62
CA ASP A 43 -11.51 29.93 14.90
C ASP A 43 -12.65 29.70 15.90
N GLY A 44 -13.67 28.92 15.52
CA GLY A 44 -14.84 28.62 16.36
C GLY A 44 -15.96 29.66 16.30
N THR A 45 -15.85 30.69 15.46
CA THR A 45 -16.87 31.74 15.32
C THR A 45 -18.06 31.35 14.42
N GLY A 46 -18.01 30.17 13.80
CA GLY A 46 -19.06 29.61 12.95
C GLY A 46 -19.88 28.52 13.66
N SER A 47 -20.89 28.01 12.96
CA SER A 47 -21.68 26.83 13.40
C SER A 47 -20.84 25.55 13.46
N PHE A 48 -19.78 25.46 12.67
CA PHE A 48 -18.86 24.31 12.60
C PHE A 48 -17.41 24.78 12.46
N THR A 49 -16.46 23.95 12.87
CA THR A 49 -15.02 24.19 12.69
C THR A 49 -14.42 23.43 11.51
N THR A 50 -15.16 22.47 10.95
CA THR A 50 -14.77 21.66 9.78
C THR A 50 -15.86 21.64 8.72
N VAL A 51 -15.46 21.46 7.46
CA VAL A 51 -16.38 21.42 6.31
C VAL A 51 -17.16 20.11 6.31
N GLN A 52 -16.52 18.98 6.64
CA GLN A 52 -17.21 17.70 6.69
C GLN A 52 -18.34 17.68 7.73
N ALA A 53 -18.17 18.36 8.88
CA ALA A 53 -19.22 18.46 9.89
C ALA A 53 -20.45 19.23 9.38
N ALA A 54 -20.25 20.33 8.65
CA ALA A 54 -21.35 21.08 8.04
C ALA A 54 -22.10 20.26 6.98
N ILE A 55 -21.39 19.46 6.17
CA ILE A 55 -22.00 18.55 5.18
C ILE A 55 -22.82 17.46 5.88
N ASN A 56 -22.29 16.87 6.95
CA ASN A 56 -22.97 15.82 7.71
C ASN A 56 -24.29 16.35 8.29
N ALA A 57 -24.29 17.59 8.80
CA ALA A 57 -25.44 18.25 9.39
C ALA A 57 -26.51 18.70 8.38
N ALA A 58 -26.15 18.92 7.11
CA ALA A 58 -27.12 19.30 6.09
C ALA A 58 -28.20 18.21 5.90
N PRO A 59 -29.49 18.52 5.70
CA PRO A 59 -30.52 17.51 5.46
C PRO A 59 -30.22 16.63 4.22
N THR A 60 -30.61 15.36 4.26
CA THR A 60 -30.51 14.44 3.11
C THR A 60 -31.67 14.64 2.13
N GLY A 61 -31.45 14.32 0.85
CA GLY A 61 -32.52 14.25 -0.16
C GLY A 61 -33.18 15.60 -0.46
N ARG A 62 -32.45 16.70 -0.27
CA ARG A 62 -32.99 18.04 -0.55
C ARG A 62 -33.35 18.19 -2.03
N THR A 63 -34.32 19.05 -2.29
CA THR A 63 -34.72 19.49 -3.64
C THR A 63 -34.48 21.00 -3.84
N THR A 64 -33.93 21.66 -2.82
CA THR A 64 -33.63 23.09 -2.82
C THR A 64 -32.25 23.34 -2.19
N PRO A 65 -31.57 24.43 -2.58
CA PRO A 65 -30.24 24.77 -2.09
C PRO A 65 -30.09 24.73 -0.56
N TYR A 66 -28.95 24.21 -0.09
CA TYR A 66 -28.45 24.37 1.28
C TYR A 66 -27.07 25.03 1.22
N THR A 67 -27.00 26.27 1.68
CA THR A 67 -25.79 27.09 1.53
C THR A 67 -24.90 27.00 2.77
N ILE A 68 -23.66 26.58 2.56
CA ILE A 68 -22.60 26.49 3.56
C ILE A 68 -21.58 27.58 3.25
N PHE A 69 -21.49 28.59 4.11
CA PHE A 69 -20.46 29.62 4.03
C PHE A 69 -19.21 29.17 4.78
N ILE A 70 -18.04 29.31 4.18
CA ILE A 70 -16.77 28.85 4.74
C ILE A 70 -15.84 30.05 4.87
N ARG A 71 -15.49 30.40 6.12
CA ARG A 71 -14.56 31.49 6.40
C ARG A 71 -13.15 31.16 5.95
N ASN A 72 -12.35 32.21 5.76
CA ASN A 72 -10.94 32.10 5.45
C ASN A 72 -10.21 31.19 6.45
N GLY A 73 -9.39 30.29 5.92
CA GLY A 73 -8.67 29.28 6.66
C GLY A 73 -8.22 28.14 5.76
N LYS A 74 -7.10 27.50 6.14
CA LYS A 74 -6.66 26.24 5.55
C LYS A 74 -7.22 25.06 6.35
N TYR A 75 -8.21 24.38 5.79
CA TYR A 75 -8.91 23.22 6.35
C TYR A 75 -8.21 21.96 5.87
N ARG A 76 -7.48 21.29 6.78
CA ARG A 76 -6.75 20.04 6.49
C ARG A 76 -7.61 18.83 6.82
N GLU A 77 -8.46 18.43 5.89
CA GLU A 77 -9.39 17.31 6.02
C GLU A 77 -9.71 16.72 4.64
N LYS A 78 -9.98 15.41 4.57
CA LYS A 78 -10.60 14.81 3.38
C LYS A 78 -12.09 15.03 3.46
N VAL A 79 -12.68 15.57 2.41
CA VAL A 79 -14.10 15.92 2.38
C VAL A 79 -14.82 15.07 1.34
N THR A 80 -15.96 14.51 1.72
CA THR A 80 -16.87 13.80 0.82
C THR A 80 -18.27 14.37 0.94
N VAL A 81 -18.84 14.79 -0.18
CA VAL A 81 -20.26 15.07 -0.35
C VAL A 81 -20.95 13.77 -0.79
N PRO A 82 -21.66 13.06 0.10
CA PRO A 82 -22.29 11.79 -0.22
C PRO A 82 -23.45 11.98 -1.20
N ALA A 83 -23.73 10.98 -2.05
CA ALA A 83 -24.74 11.08 -3.11
C ALA A 83 -26.16 11.47 -2.62
N ASN A 84 -26.50 11.17 -1.36
CA ASN A 84 -27.78 11.52 -0.74
C ASN A 84 -27.85 12.97 -0.20
N LYS A 85 -26.85 13.82 -0.46
CA LYS A 85 -26.81 15.24 -0.10
C LYS A 85 -26.78 16.14 -1.36
N PRO A 86 -27.80 16.09 -2.23
CA PRO A 86 -27.86 16.98 -3.40
C PRO A 86 -28.13 18.44 -2.97
N PHE A 87 -27.97 19.38 -3.90
CA PHE A 87 -28.26 20.81 -3.70
C PHE A 87 -27.40 21.51 -2.63
N LEU A 88 -26.19 21.01 -2.33
CA LEU A 88 -25.26 21.76 -1.48
C LEU A 88 -24.59 22.89 -2.25
N GLN A 89 -24.54 24.08 -1.63
CA GLN A 89 -23.83 25.24 -2.18
C GLN A 89 -22.74 25.69 -1.21
N PHE A 90 -21.49 25.58 -1.62
CA PHE A 90 -20.34 26.04 -0.84
C PHE A 90 -19.93 27.43 -1.28
N ILE A 91 -19.81 28.36 -0.34
CA ILE A 91 -19.38 29.73 -0.61
C ILE A 91 -18.21 30.05 0.30
N GLY A 92 -17.01 30.17 -0.26
CA GLY A 92 -15.84 30.63 0.48
C GLY A 92 -15.88 32.14 0.67
N GLU A 93 -15.29 32.60 1.77
CA GLU A 93 -15.10 34.03 2.07
C GLU A 93 -14.18 34.70 1.06
N SER A 94 -13.14 33.99 0.61
CA SER A 94 -12.29 34.41 -0.50
C SER A 94 -11.62 33.19 -1.13
N VAL A 95 -11.38 33.24 -2.44
CA VAL A 95 -10.69 32.14 -3.13
C VAL A 95 -9.25 31.99 -2.67
N ALA A 96 -8.61 33.09 -2.28
CA ALA A 96 -7.24 33.11 -1.80
C ALA A 96 -7.10 32.47 -0.40
N GLY A 97 -8.04 32.77 0.51
CA GLY A 97 -7.96 32.39 1.92
C GLY A 97 -8.77 31.16 2.32
N THR A 98 -9.80 30.75 1.56
CA THR A 98 -10.60 29.54 1.86
C THR A 98 -10.04 28.33 1.12
N ILE A 99 -9.25 27.51 1.81
CA ILE A 99 -8.46 26.42 1.21
C ILE A 99 -8.82 25.08 1.85
N LEU A 100 -9.32 24.13 1.06
CA LEU A 100 -9.55 22.74 1.45
C LEU A 100 -8.40 21.89 0.94
N SER A 101 -7.63 21.29 1.85
CA SER A 101 -6.29 20.77 1.55
C SER A 101 -6.07 19.39 2.16
N TRP A 102 -5.53 18.45 1.38
CA TRP A 102 -5.01 17.17 1.86
C TRP A 102 -3.69 16.81 1.15
N ASN A 103 -3.03 15.70 1.53
CA ASN A 103 -1.70 15.34 1.03
C ASN A 103 -1.54 13.82 0.81
N ASP A 104 -2.40 13.24 -0.02
CA ASP A 104 -2.46 11.79 -0.24
C ASP A 104 -2.27 11.43 -1.71
N ALA A 105 -1.80 10.22 -1.99
CA ALA A 105 -1.59 9.71 -3.34
C ALA A 105 -1.99 8.25 -3.49
N ASN A 106 -2.24 7.85 -4.73
CA ASN A 106 -2.49 6.46 -5.06
C ASN A 106 -1.21 5.67 -4.86
N THR A 107 -1.24 4.74 -3.92
CA THR A 107 -0.14 3.80 -3.63
C THR A 107 -0.62 2.37 -3.87
N PRO A 108 0.29 1.40 -4.13
CA PRO A 108 -0.08 -0.02 -4.25
C PRO A 108 -0.86 -0.55 -3.04
N SER A 109 -0.64 0.05 -1.85
CA SER A 109 -1.32 -0.33 -0.61
C SER A 109 -2.73 0.28 -0.47
N PHE A 110 -3.04 1.37 -1.17
CA PHE A 110 -4.32 2.08 -1.11
C PHE A 110 -4.73 2.65 -2.49
N PRO A 111 -5.08 1.80 -3.46
CA PRO A 111 -5.48 2.28 -4.78
C PRO A 111 -6.83 3.01 -4.73
N GLY A 112 -6.90 4.21 -5.32
CA GLY A 112 -8.16 4.89 -5.64
C GLY A 112 -8.72 5.84 -4.56
N ASN A 113 -7.99 6.14 -3.49
CA ASN A 113 -8.43 7.05 -2.43
C ASN A 113 -7.46 8.23 -2.20
N SER A 114 -6.90 8.87 -3.23
CA SER A 114 -6.03 10.04 -3.04
C SER A 114 -6.75 11.39 -2.97
N SER A 115 -8.06 11.42 -3.23
CA SER A 115 -8.84 12.64 -3.39
C SER A 115 -8.95 13.47 -2.10
N SER A 116 -8.66 14.77 -2.22
CA SER A 116 -8.85 15.74 -1.12
C SER A 116 -10.33 16.10 -0.95
N PHE A 117 -11.05 16.27 -2.05
CA PHE A 117 -12.50 16.57 -2.07
C PHE A 117 -13.24 15.68 -3.06
N ILE A 118 -14.32 15.04 -2.61
CA ILE A 118 -15.14 14.11 -3.39
C ILE A 118 -16.58 14.64 -3.47
N ILE A 119 -17.14 14.74 -4.68
CA ILE A 119 -18.55 15.10 -4.92
C ILE A 119 -19.28 13.95 -5.58
N ASN A 120 -20.02 13.19 -4.78
CA ASN A 120 -20.87 12.11 -5.27
C ASN A 120 -22.31 12.55 -5.54
N ALA A 121 -22.72 13.72 -5.04
CA ALA A 121 -24.09 14.24 -5.19
C ALA A 121 -24.27 15.14 -6.41
N SER A 122 -25.49 15.15 -6.93
CA SER A 122 -25.90 16.05 -8.00
C SER A 122 -26.32 17.43 -7.48
N ASP A 123 -26.36 18.43 -8.38
CA ASP A 123 -26.80 19.81 -8.08
C ASP A 123 -25.93 20.52 -7.04
N VAL A 124 -24.64 20.20 -7.00
CA VAL A 124 -23.69 20.82 -6.07
C VAL A 124 -23.01 22.01 -6.72
N SER A 125 -22.80 23.10 -5.97
CA SER A 125 -21.99 24.21 -6.45
C SER A 125 -20.96 24.69 -5.44
N ALA A 126 -19.84 25.21 -5.92
CA ALA A 126 -18.83 25.86 -5.10
C ALA A 126 -18.36 27.19 -5.70
N LEU A 127 -18.22 28.21 -4.86
CA LEU A 127 -17.80 29.55 -5.24
C LEU A 127 -16.69 30.03 -4.30
N ASN A 128 -15.67 30.69 -4.85
CA ASN A 128 -14.60 31.34 -4.09
C ASN A 128 -13.83 30.38 -3.16
N ILE A 129 -13.53 29.16 -3.62
CA ILE A 129 -12.86 28.11 -2.82
C ILE A 129 -11.65 27.55 -3.57
N THR A 130 -10.60 27.23 -2.83
CA THR A 130 -9.45 26.46 -3.32
C THR A 130 -9.53 25.01 -2.85
N PHE A 131 -9.40 24.08 -3.79
CA PHE A 131 -9.22 22.65 -3.55
C PHE A 131 -7.78 22.28 -3.88
N GLU A 132 -7.07 21.68 -2.93
CA GLU A 132 -5.62 21.45 -3.02
C GLU A 132 -5.26 20.02 -2.60
N ASN A 133 -4.44 19.35 -3.40
CA ASN A 133 -3.67 18.19 -2.95
C ASN A 133 -2.17 18.53 -2.96
N THR A 134 -1.54 18.49 -1.79
CA THR A 134 -0.12 18.86 -1.62
C THR A 134 0.85 17.68 -1.68
N TYR A 135 0.44 16.50 -2.17
CA TYR A 135 1.30 15.32 -2.19
C TYR A 135 2.56 15.51 -3.04
N GLY A 136 2.42 16.11 -4.22
CA GLY A 136 3.52 16.36 -5.14
C GLY A 136 3.16 16.02 -6.59
N ASP A 137 4.17 16.04 -7.46
CA ASP A 137 3.97 15.85 -8.90
C ASP A 137 3.70 14.39 -9.31
N ALA A 138 4.10 13.41 -8.49
CA ALA A 138 3.84 11.98 -8.68
C ALA A 138 4.01 11.17 -7.37
N PRO A 139 3.39 9.98 -7.23
CA PRO A 139 2.28 9.44 -8.02
C PRO A 139 0.98 10.29 -7.95
N GLN A 140 -0.08 9.80 -8.60
CA GLN A 140 -1.39 10.45 -8.74
C GLN A 140 -1.97 10.94 -7.40
N GLY A 141 -2.32 12.22 -7.31
CA GLY A 141 -2.86 12.85 -6.10
C GLY A 141 -3.97 13.85 -6.41
N LEU A 142 -5.23 13.41 -6.26
CA LEU A 142 -6.40 14.19 -6.68
C LEU A 142 -6.71 15.32 -5.68
N ALA A 143 -6.90 16.54 -6.18
CA ALA A 143 -7.52 17.63 -5.43
C ALA A 143 -9.04 17.52 -5.45
N MET A 144 -9.61 17.07 -6.58
CA MET A 144 -11.06 17.00 -6.79
C MET A 144 -11.45 15.73 -7.55
N TYR A 145 -12.50 15.07 -7.09
CA TYR A 145 -13.11 13.91 -7.72
C TYR A 145 -14.63 14.07 -7.77
N ILE A 146 -15.22 14.01 -8.96
CA ILE A 146 -16.65 14.31 -9.18
C ILE A 146 -17.32 13.14 -9.88
N THR A 147 -18.38 12.59 -9.29
CA THR A 147 -19.27 11.63 -9.95
C THR A 147 -20.69 12.16 -10.12
N GLY A 148 -21.09 13.20 -9.37
CA GLY A 148 -22.42 13.80 -9.44
C GLY A 148 -22.73 14.52 -10.77
N ASP A 149 -24.01 14.67 -11.10
CA ASP A 149 -24.47 15.45 -12.26
C ASP A 149 -24.81 16.89 -11.86
N ARG A 150 -24.66 17.84 -12.80
CA ARG A 150 -24.96 19.27 -12.58
C ARG A 150 -24.12 19.90 -11.46
N VAL A 151 -22.81 19.67 -11.50
CA VAL A 151 -21.86 20.24 -10.54
C VAL A 151 -21.23 21.52 -11.09
N ALA A 152 -21.31 22.64 -10.38
CA ALA A 152 -20.87 23.95 -10.89
C ALA A 152 -19.83 24.64 -10.00
N PHE A 153 -18.78 25.20 -10.60
CA PHE A 153 -17.72 25.92 -9.92
C PHE A 153 -17.54 27.32 -10.50
N LYS A 154 -17.43 28.35 -9.65
CA LYS A 154 -17.11 29.72 -10.06
C LYS A 154 -15.99 30.30 -9.21
N ASN A 155 -15.00 30.91 -9.86
CA ASN A 155 -13.88 31.56 -9.17
C ASN A 155 -13.24 30.62 -8.12
N CYS A 156 -12.95 29.39 -8.55
CA CYS A 156 -12.33 28.35 -7.73
C CYS A 156 -10.92 28.04 -8.22
N ARG A 157 -10.06 27.56 -7.31
CA ARG A 157 -8.73 27.04 -7.64
C ARG A 157 -8.68 25.53 -7.42
N PHE A 158 -8.06 24.81 -8.35
CA PHE A 158 -7.77 23.39 -8.26
C PHE A 158 -6.27 23.22 -8.38
N LEU A 159 -5.62 22.83 -7.27
CA LEU A 159 -4.18 22.84 -7.14
C LEU A 159 -3.66 21.42 -6.89
N GLY A 160 -2.73 20.95 -7.71
CA GLY A 160 -2.19 19.60 -7.57
C GLY A 160 -1.01 19.28 -8.47
N GLY A 161 -0.67 18.00 -8.53
CA GLY A 161 0.38 17.45 -9.38
C GLY A 161 -0.22 16.61 -10.52
N GLN A 162 0.12 15.33 -10.54
CA GLN A 162 -0.49 14.37 -11.43
C GLN A 162 -1.95 14.09 -11.00
N ASP A 163 -2.87 14.04 -11.97
CA ASP A 163 -4.29 13.72 -11.79
C ASP A 163 -5.02 14.71 -10.87
N THR A 164 -4.79 16.02 -11.01
CA THR A 164 -5.37 17.04 -10.10
C THR A 164 -6.89 16.99 -9.99
N MET A 165 -7.62 16.83 -11.11
CA MET A 165 -9.07 16.80 -11.12
C MET A 165 -9.64 15.69 -12.00
N GLN A 166 -10.50 14.85 -11.41
CA GLN A 166 -11.22 13.79 -12.11
C GLN A 166 -12.71 14.09 -12.25
N LEU A 167 -13.20 14.11 -13.49
CA LEU A 167 -14.63 14.04 -13.80
C LEU A 167 -15.00 12.57 -14.04
N ASN A 168 -15.28 11.83 -12.97
CA ASN A 168 -15.49 10.39 -13.04
C ASN A 168 -16.97 10.00 -13.21
N SER A 169 -17.46 10.02 -14.45
CA SER A 169 -18.79 9.51 -14.75
C SER A 169 -18.85 8.86 -16.13
N GLN A 170 -18.99 7.53 -16.16
CA GLN A 170 -19.25 6.80 -17.40
C GLN A 170 -20.62 7.14 -18.02
N ALA A 171 -21.57 7.68 -17.25
CA ALA A 171 -22.87 8.15 -17.75
C ALA A 171 -22.84 9.55 -18.39
N GLY A 172 -21.67 10.20 -18.48
CA GLY A 172 -21.55 11.54 -19.05
C GLY A 172 -22.17 12.67 -18.21
N ASN A 173 -22.18 12.52 -16.88
CA ASN A 173 -22.62 13.55 -15.95
C ASN A 173 -21.90 14.88 -16.17
N ARG A 174 -22.64 15.97 -15.96
CA ARG A 174 -22.27 17.33 -16.38
C ARG A 174 -21.58 18.10 -15.26
N SER A 175 -20.54 18.82 -15.62
CA SER A 175 -19.88 19.80 -14.75
C SER A 175 -19.60 21.10 -15.50
N TYR A 176 -19.70 22.23 -14.81
CA TYR A 176 -19.43 23.55 -15.37
C TYR A 176 -18.44 24.32 -14.50
N PHE A 177 -17.41 24.88 -15.13
CA PHE A 177 -16.33 25.63 -14.49
C PHE A 177 -16.28 27.01 -15.14
N LYS A 178 -16.46 28.06 -14.35
CA LYS A 178 -16.42 29.44 -14.83
C LYS A 178 -15.38 30.25 -14.06
N GLU A 179 -14.47 30.91 -14.78
CA GLU A 179 -13.46 31.78 -14.18
C GLU A 179 -12.57 31.05 -13.13
N CYS A 180 -12.41 29.74 -13.29
CA CYS A 180 -11.58 28.92 -12.40
C CYS A 180 -10.11 28.93 -12.82
N TYR A 181 -9.22 28.65 -11.87
CA TYR A 181 -7.81 28.35 -12.11
C TYR A 181 -7.53 26.89 -11.81
N ILE A 182 -6.94 26.18 -12.76
CA ILE A 182 -6.64 24.74 -12.63
C ILE A 182 -5.17 24.56 -12.99
N ASP A 183 -4.37 24.04 -12.07
CA ASP A 183 -2.98 23.68 -12.34
C ASP A 183 -2.70 22.19 -12.10
N GLY A 184 -1.57 21.73 -12.62
CA GLY A 184 -1.09 20.37 -12.46
C GLY A 184 0.01 20.05 -13.47
N VAL A 185 0.39 18.76 -13.56
CA VAL A 185 1.51 18.33 -14.41
C VAL A 185 1.18 17.22 -15.42
N VAL A 186 0.64 16.09 -14.97
CA VAL A 186 0.34 14.94 -15.82
C VAL A 186 -1.14 14.65 -15.68
N ASP A 187 -1.86 14.58 -16.79
CA ASP A 187 -3.28 14.23 -16.87
C ASP A 187 -4.16 15.03 -15.89
N PHE A 188 -3.82 16.30 -15.65
CA PHE A 188 -4.35 16.99 -14.48
C PHE A 188 -5.84 17.37 -14.60
N ILE A 189 -6.43 17.24 -15.79
CA ILE A 189 -7.89 17.19 -16.01
C ILE A 189 -8.22 15.90 -16.75
N PHE A 190 -8.81 14.92 -16.06
CA PHE A 190 -9.06 13.59 -16.62
C PHE A 190 -10.43 13.02 -16.27
N GLY A 191 -10.81 11.92 -16.92
CA GLY A 191 -12.06 11.22 -16.66
C GLY A 191 -13.07 11.20 -17.81
N ALA A 192 -14.20 10.55 -17.55
CA ALA A 192 -15.22 10.19 -18.54
C ALA A 192 -16.41 11.17 -18.58
N GLY A 193 -16.48 12.04 -17.57
CA GLY A 193 -17.56 13.02 -17.42
C GLY A 193 -17.57 14.10 -18.50
N ARG A 194 -18.64 14.88 -18.52
CA ARG A 194 -18.83 15.98 -19.45
C ARG A 194 -18.54 17.31 -18.75
N GLY A 195 -17.49 18.01 -19.20
CA GLY A 195 -17.03 19.25 -18.57
C GLY A 195 -17.04 20.43 -19.53
N VAL A 196 -17.65 21.55 -19.12
CA VAL A 196 -17.51 22.84 -19.82
C VAL A 196 -16.69 23.79 -18.97
N PHE A 197 -15.56 24.24 -19.51
CA PHE A 197 -14.64 25.19 -18.87
C PHE A 197 -14.71 26.52 -19.61
N GLU A 198 -15.06 27.59 -18.93
CA GLU A 198 -15.33 28.88 -19.56
C GLU A 198 -14.60 30.02 -18.86
N HIS A 199 -13.78 30.77 -19.61
CA HIS A 199 -12.91 31.82 -19.05
C HIS A 199 -11.98 31.30 -17.94
N CYS A 200 -11.59 30.03 -17.99
CA CYS A 200 -10.69 29.43 -17.01
C CYS A 200 -9.22 29.68 -17.40
N ILE A 201 -8.37 29.72 -16.38
CA ILE A 201 -6.92 29.68 -16.52
C ILE A 201 -6.50 28.22 -16.31
N ILE A 202 -5.95 27.61 -17.35
CA ILE A 202 -5.41 26.25 -17.31
C ILE A 202 -3.89 26.38 -17.28
N TYR A 203 -3.27 26.14 -16.12
CA TYR A 203 -1.87 26.45 -15.90
C TYR A 203 -1.01 25.16 -15.84
N PRO A 204 -0.34 24.80 -16.95
CA PRO A 204 0.52 23.62 -17.00
C PRO A 204 1.85 23.89 -16.28
N ARG A 205 1.97 23.45 -15.02
CA ARG A 205 3.11 23.80 -14.14
C ARG A 205 4.46 23.31 -14.65
N THR A 206 5.53 23.98 -14.25
CA THR A 206 6.86 23.36 -14.32
C THR A 206 6.92 22.18 -13.34
N ARG A 207 7.32 21.02 -13.85
CA ARG A 207 7.50 19.80 -13.05
C ARG A 207 8.68 19.95 -12.10
N ARG A 208 8.41 19.77 -10.80
CA ARG A 208 9.35 19.77 -9.68
C ARG A 208 10.08 18.44 -9.55
N ASP A 209 9.53 17.36 -10.10
CA ASP A 209 10.19 16.04 -10.15
C ASP A 209 11.22 15.90 -11.28
N GLY A 210 11.48 16.99 -12.03
CA GLY A 210 12.45 17.02 -13.13
C GLY A 210 11.93 16.50 -14.47
N GLY A 211 10.65 16.10 -14.58
CA GLY A 211 10.08 15.67 -15.84
C GLY A 211 10.00 16.78 -16.89
N SER A 212 10.38 16.46 -18.13
CA SER A 212 10.39 17.41 -19.26
C SER A 212 9.05 17.52 -20.01
N GLY A 213 8.09 16.64 -19.71
CA GLY A 213 6.81 16.54 -20.41
C GLY A 213 5.60 16.38 -19.49
N GLY A 214 4.45 16.87 -19.95
CA GLY A 214 3.15 16.72 -19.28
C GLY A 214 1.98 16.70 -20.26
N TYR A 215 0.78 16.47 -19.73
CA TYR A 215 -0.47 16.36 -20.47
C TYR A 215 -1.55 17.17 -19.76
N ILE A 216 -2.23 18.07 -20.47
CA ILE A 216 -3.31 18.86 -19.85
C ILE A 216 -4.53 17.98 -19.60
N THR A 217 -4.97 17.26 -20.62
CA THR A 217 -6.17 16.41 -20.53
C THR A 217 -5.90 14.92 -20.76
N ALA A 218 -6.64 14.09 -20.05
CA ALA A 218 -6.72 12.65 -20.29
C ALA A 218 -8.17 12.18 -20.22
N ALA A 219 -8.96 12.53 -21.24
CA ALA A 219 -10.36 12.13 -21.31
C ALA A 219 -10.47 10.62 -21.59
N ASN A 220 -11.46 9.95 -20.97
CA ASN A 220 -11.90 8.59 -21.31
C ASN A 220 -13.41 8.57 -21.57
N THR A 221 -13.89 9.51 -22.36
CA THR A 221 -15.30 9.63 -22.77
C THR A 221 -15.81 8.30 -23.34
N GLN A 222 -16.95 7.83 -22.83
CA GLN A 222 -17.50 6.53 -23.21
C GLN A 222 -18.09 6.55 -24.63
N PRO A 223 -18.07 5.40 -25.35
CA PRO A 223 -18.75 5.27 -26.64
C PRO A 223 -20.21 5.73 -26.58
N GLY A 224 -20.66 6.44 -27.62
CA GLY A 224 -22.04 6.94 -27.73
C GLY A 224 -22.32 8.26 -26.99
N LEU A 225 -21.45 8.71 -26.07
CA LEU A 225 -21.62 10.02 -25.46
C LEU A 225 -21.25 11.15 -26.44
N PRO A 226 -22.08 12.19 -26.60
CA PRO A 226 -21.86 13.22 -27.62
C PRO A 226 -20.73 14.20 -27.27
N TYR A 227 -20.41 14.36 -25.98
CA TYR A 227 -19.45 15.37 -25.50
C TYR A 227 -18.57 14.81 -24.39
N GLY A 228 -17.32 15.26 -24.35
CA GLY A 228 -16.37 15.07 -23.26
C GLY A 228 -16.03 16.42 -22.62
N PHE A 229 -14.80 16.90 -22.82
CA PHE A 229 -14.35 18.20 -22.30
C PHE A 229 -14.41 19.30 -23.36
N VAL A 230 -14.97 20.44 -23.00
CA VAL A 230 -15.11 21.61 -23.88
C VAL A 230 -14.57 22.84 -23.16
N PHE A 231 -13.50 23.42 -23.67
CA PHE A 231 -12.84 24.61 -23.15
C PHE A 231 -13.17 25.81 -24.04
N ARG A 232 -13.68 26.88 -23.45
CA ARG A 232 -14.18 28.07 -24.16
C ARG A 232 -13.57 29.31 -23.57
N ASN A 233 -12.90 30.10 -24.41
CA ASN A 233 -12.34 31.39 -24.00
C ASN A 233 -11.33 31.26 -22.84
N CYS A 234 -10.62 30.13 -22.79
CA CYS A 234 -9.65 29.84 -21.73
C CYS A 234 -8.28 30.47 -22.03
N LEU A 235 -7.44 30.51 -21.00
CA LEU A 235 -6.03 30.88 -21.11
C LEU A 235 -5.15 29.69 -20.74
N ILE A 236 -4.11 29.42 -21.52
CA ILE A 236 -3.03 28.48 -21.20
C ILE A 236 -1.72 29.27 -21.17
N PRO A 237 -1.30 29.80 -20.01
CA PRO A 237 -0.05 30.54 -19.89
C PRO A 237 1.19 29.65 -20.00
N ASP A 238 2.32 30.28 -20.29
CA ASP A 238 3.62 29.62 -20.15
C ASP A 238 3.97 29.38 -18.69
N ASN A 239 4.71 28.29 -18.45
CA ASN A 239 5.36 28.03 -17.17
C ASN A 239 6.78 28.61 -17.14
N ARG A 240 7.46 28.53 -15.99
CA ARG A 240 8.80 29.12 -15.80
C ARG A 240 9.96 28.25 -16.29
N GLY A 241 9.69 27.00 -16.63
CA GLY A 241 10.72 25.99 -16.84
C GLY A 241 10.66 25.39 -18.24
N THR A 242 11.29 24.23 -18.37
CA THR A 242 11.44 23.53 -19.65
C THR A 242 10.37 22.45 -19.86
N THR A 243 9.40 22.31 -18.94
CA THR A 243 8.33 21.32 -19.09
C THR A 243 7.40 21.73 -20.22
N THR A 244 7.28 20.86 -21.21
CA THR A 244 6.44 21.06 -22.41
C THR A 244 5.20 20.16 -22.35
N TYR A 245 4.10 20.60 -22.97
CA TYR A 245 2.79 19.97 -22.81
C TYR A 245 2.12 19.66 -24.13
N THR A 246 1.33 18.58 -24.16
CA THR A 246 0.26 18.46 -25.15
C THR A 246 -1.08 18.81 -24.51
N LEU A 247 -2.02 19.23 -25.35
CA LEU A 247 -3.40 19.56 -24.99
C LEU A 247 -4.13 18.34 -24.41
N GLY A 248 -3.73 17.12 -24.80
CA GLY A 248 -4.21 15.91 -24.17
C GLY A 248 -3.72 14.61 -24.80
N ARG A 249 -4.15 13.50 -24.19
CA ARG A 249 -3.98 12.12 -24.65
C ARG A 249 -5.23 11.27 -24.34
N PRO A 250 -5.50 10.19 -25.09
CA PRO A 250 -6.78 9.48 -24.99
C PRO A 250 -6.72 8.32 -23.99
N TRP A 251 -7.06 8.57 -22.72
CA TRP A 251 -7.01 7.55 -21.66
C TRP A 251 -8.01 6.42 -21.92
N GLN A 252 -7.59 5.16 -21.72
CA GLN A 252 -8.37 3.94 -22.03
C GLN A 252 -8.74 3.82 -23.53
N ASN A 253 -7.97 4.47 -24.40
CA ASN A 253 -7.93 4.16 -25.83
C ASN A 253 -6.54 3.61 -26.14
N ASP A 254 -6.32 2.37 -25.71
CA ASP A 254 -5.01 1.74 -25.71
C ASP A 254 -5.05 0.30 -26.24
N SER A 255 -3.87 -0.31 -26.31
CA SER A 255 -3.69 -1.70 -26.75
C SER A 255 -4.32 -2.75 -25.84
N GLY A 256 -4.57 -2.43 -24.56
CA GLY A 256 -5.19 -3.33 -23.59
C GLY A 256 -6.72 -3.26 -23.53
N SER A 257 -7.29 -2.21 -24.12
CA SER A 257 -8.74 -1.99 -24.13
C SER A 257 -9.43 -2.86 -25.19
N THR A 258 -10.49 -3.57 -24.81
CA THR A 258 -11.33 -4.29 -25.78
C THR A 258 -12.01 -3.27 -26.71
N PRO A 259 -12.38 -3.66 -27.96
CA PRO A 259 -13.08 -2.75 -28.86
C PRO A 259 -14.37 -2.13 -28.28
N THR A 260 -15.05 -2.82 -27.36
CA THR A 260 -16.28 -2.34 -26.72
C THR A 260 -16.02 -1.41 -25.54
N ASP A 261 -14.91 -1.59 -24.82
CA ASP A 261 -14.56 -0.78 -23.64
C ASP A 261 -13.67 0.41 -23.99
N ARG A 262 -13.17 0.45 -25.24
CA ARG A 262 -12.31 1.51 -25.75
C ARG A 262 -13.03 2.85 -25.71
N SER A 263 -12.40 3.84 -25.08
CA SER A 263 -12.96 5.18 -24.98
C SER A 263 -12.96 5.91 -26.34
N HIS A 264 -14.05 6.66 -26.61
CA HIS A 264 -14.21 7.52 -27.79
C HIS A 264 -13.94 8.97 -27.38
N THR A 265 -12.71 9.22 -26.94
CA THR A 265 -12.32 10.42 -26.18
C THR A 265 -12.61 11.72 -26.95
N LYS A 266 -13.22 12.71 -26.28
CA LYS A 266 -13.56 14.00 -26.90
C LYS A 266 -13.03 15.17 -26.09
N VAL A 267 -12.23 16.03 -26.72
CA VAL A 267 -11.69 17.25 -26.11
C VAL A 267 -11.70 18.36 -27.14
N VAL A 268 -12.30 19.51 -26.81
CA VAL A 268 -12.40 20.65 -27.74
C VAL A 268 -11.92 21.93 -27.07
N TRP A 269 -11.04 22.67 -27.75
CA TRP A 269 -10.57 24.00 -27.34
C TRP A 269 -11.10 25.06 -28.31
N LEU A 270 -11.90 26.01 -27.82
CA LEU A 270 -12.46 27.10 -28.60
C LEU A 270 -11.96 28.46 -28.08
N ASN A 271 -11.48 29.30 -28.99
CA ASN A 271 -11.04 30.67 -28.73
C ASN A 271 -10.07 30.75 -27.53
N THR A 272 -9.14 29.80 -27.44
CA THR A 272 -8.21 29.71 -26.32
C THR A 272 -6.91 30.45 -26.63
N THR A 273 -6.43 31.27 -25.69
CA THR A 273 -5.10 31.89 -25.82
C THR A 273 -4.06 30.97 -25.20
N MET A 274 -3.01 30.62 -25.95
CA MET A 274 -2.01 29.62 -25.56
C MET A 274 -0.58 30.18 -25.60
N GLY A 275 0.22 29.77 -24.61
CA GLY A 275 1.65 30.02 -24.55
C GLY A 275 2.47 29.05 -25.40
N SER A 276 3.78 29.31 -25.47
CA SER A 276 4.77 28.53 -26.19
C SER A 276 5.09 27.14 -25.60
N THR A 277 4.64 26.87 -24.37
CA THR A 277 4.83 25.57 -23.69
C THR A 277 4.02 24.42 -24.29
N ILE A 278 3.01 24.73 -25.12
CA ILE A 278 2.27 23.72 -25.90
C ILE A 278 3.11 23.26 -27.09
N LYS A 279 3.36 21.94 -27.16
CA LYS A 279 4.12 21.33 -28.24
C LYS A 279 3.41 21.56 -29.58
N PRO A 280 4.15 21.78 -30.69
CA PRO A 280 3.55 21.98 -32.01
C PRO A 280 2.64 20.83 -32.48
N VAL A 281 2.94 19.58 -32.09
CA VAL A 281 2.09 18.40 -32.37
C VAL A 281 0.71 18.48 -31.74
N GLY A 282 0.54 19.30 -30.69
CA GLY A 282 -0.72 19.59 -30.00
C GLY A 282 -1.24 18.44 -29.14
N TRP A 283 -1.25 17.22 -29.66
CA TRP A 283 -1.88 16.05 -29.03
C TRP A 283 -0.95 14.84 -29.09
N GLN A 284 -1.15 13.88 -28.19
CA GLN A 284 -0.35 12.66 -28.14
C GLN A 284 -1.27 11.43 -28.05
N VAL A 285 -0.92 10.38 -28.79
CA VAL A 285 -1.54 9.05 -28.66
C VAL A 285 -1.21 8.44 -27.30
N TRP A 286 -2.06 7.54 -26.77
CA TRP A 286 -1.77 6.90 -25.49
C TRP A 286 -0.60 5.92 -25.61
N ASP A 287 -0.72 5.01 -26.57
CA ASP A 287 0.31 4.05 -26.99
C ASP A 287 0.19 3.73 -28.49
N ALA A 288 0.97 2.75 -28.97
CA ALA A 288 0.93 2.29 -30.36
C ALA A 288 -0.40 1.64 -30.78
N GLY A 289 -1.26 1.22 -29.84
CA GLY A 289 -2.57 0.63 -30.08
C GLY A 289 -3.72 1.64 -30.11
N THR A 290 -3.44 2.93 -29.96
CA THR A 290 -4.45 3.99 -29.99
C THR A 290 -5.20 4.00 -31.34
N VAL A 291 -6.52 3.95 -31.29
CA VAL A 291 -7.40 4.04 -32.47
C VAL A 291 -7.86 5.47 -32.66
N THR A 292 -7.14 6.21 -33.51
CA THR A 292 -7.36 7.64 -33.73
C THR A 292 -8.62 7.97 -34.54
N SER A 293 -9.26 6.98 -35.16
CA SER A 293 -10.51 7.19 -35.93
C SER A 293 -11.74 7.40 -35.04
N VAL A 294 -11.67 7.05 -33.76
CA VAL A 294 -12.80 7.17 -32.80
C VAL A 294 -12.64 8.30 -31.79
N ILE A 295 -11.54 9.05 -31.85
CA ILE A 295 -11.29 10.20 -30.97
C ILE A 295 -11.70 11.50 -31.67
N GLN A 296 -12.14 12.50 -30.89
CA GLN A 296 -12.52 13.82 -31.39
C GLN A 296 -11.78 14.90 -30.61
N TYR A 297 -10.55 15.17 -31.04
CA TYR A 297 -9.69 16.20 -30.45
C TYR A 297 -9.64 17.39 -31.41
N ALA A 298 -10.17 18.52 -30.97
CA ALA A 298 -10.43 19.64 -31.86
C ALA A 298 -10.02 21.00 -31.29
N GLU A 299 -9.63 21.91 -32.18
CA GLU A 299 -9.28 23.29 -31.88
C GLU A 299 -10.08 24.25 -32.79
N TYR A 300 -10.42 25.43 -32.27
CA TYR A 300 -11.06 26.51 -33.02
C TYR A 300 -10.47 27.87 -32.65
N LYS A 301 -9.86 28.55 -33.63
CA LYS A 301 -9.37 29.93 -33.54
C LYS A 301 -8.55 30.23 -32.26
N SER A 302 -7.69 29.29 -31.85
CA SER A 302 -6.73 29.53 -30.77
C SER A 302 -5.73 30.63 -31.17
N ARG A 303 -5.30 31.44 -30.21
CA ARG A 303 -4.36 32.57 -30.41
C ARG A 303 -3.17 32.49 -29.47
N ASP A 304 -2.05 33.11 -29.82
CA ASP A 304 -0.95 33.36 -28.89
C ASP A 304 -1.22 34.60 -28.03
N PHE A 305 -0.34 34.87 -27.08
CA PHE A 305 -0.43 36.06 -26.21
C PHE A 305 -0.16 37.39 -26.91
N SER A 306 0.35 37.36 -28.15
CA SER A 306 0.50 38.53 -29.03
C SER A 306 -0.75 38.77 -29.89
N GLY A 307 -1.74 37.88 -29.82
CA GLY A 307 -2.99 37.95 -30.57
C GLY A 307 -2.96 37.27 -31.95
N ASN A 308 -1.85 36.65 -32.35
CA ASN A 308 -1.74 35.95 -33.62
C ASN A 308 -2.42 34.57 -33.54
N PRO A 309 -2.93 34.02 -34.66
CA PRO A 309 -3.39 32.62 -34.69
C PRO A 309 -2.27 31.66 -34.30
N VAL A 310 -2.58 30.65 -33.48
CA VAL A 310 -1.64 29.57 -33.18
C VAL A 310 -1.33 28.79 -34.45
N ASN A 311 -0.05 28.51 -34.72
CA ASN A 311 0.34 27.67 -35.84
C ASN A 311 -0.06 26.21 -35.58
N VAL A 312 -0.99 25.70 -36.40
CA VAL A 312 -1.51 24.34 -36.32
C VAL A 312 -1.00 23.42 -37.44
N SER A 313 -0.09 23.88 -38.31
CA SER A 313 0.40 23.07 -39.44
C SER A 313 1.18 21.82 -39.05
N GLN A 314 1.71 21.79 -37.82
CA GLN A 314 2.44 20.66 -37.26
C GLN A 314 1.59 19.77 -36.33
N ARG A 315 0.29 20.05 -36.21
CA ARG A 315 -0.60 19.21 -35.41
C ARG A 315 -0.64 17.80 -35.98
N VAL A 316 -0.88 16.84 -35.10
CA VAL A 316 -1.09 15.45 -35.51
C VAL A 316 -2.22 15.36 -36.56
N PRO A 317 -2.07 14.52 -37.60
CA PRO A 317 -2.99 14.51 -38.75
C PRO A 317 -4.45 14.16 -38.42
N TRP A 318 -4.67 13.49 -37.29
CA TRP A 318 -6.00 13.07 -36.81
C TRP A 318 -6.69 14.11 -35.94
N SER A 319 -6.03 15.23 -35.62
CA SER A 319 -6.67 16.35 -34.92
C SER A 319 -7.57 17.13 -35.87
N ILE A 320 -8.60 17.78 -35.31
CA ILE A 320 -9.63 18.48 -36.07
C ILE A 320 -9.49 19.98 -35.88
N GLN A 321 -9.48 20.74 -36.98
CA GLN A 321 -9.70 22.19 -36.93
C GLN A 321 -11.17 22.45 -37.24
N LEU A 322 -11.90 22.99 -36.27
CA LEU A 322 -13.33 23.27 -36.44
C LEU A 322 -13.55 24.44 -37.39
N THR A 323 -14.65 24.39 -38.13
CA THR A 323 -15.18 25.52 -38.89
C THR A 323 -16.04 26.42 -38.00
N ASP A 324 -16.37 27.61 -38.49
CA ASP A 324 -17.26 28.53 -37.78
C ASP A 324 -18.65 27.89 -37.51
N ALA A 325 -19.17 27.09 -38.46
CA ALA A 325 -20.45 26.41 -38.32
C ALA A 325 -20.44 25.33 -37.22
N ASP A 326 -19.33 24.60 -37.08
CA ASP A 326 -19.18 23.54 -36.06
C ASP A 326 -19.30 24.09 -34.63
N THR A 327 -18.98 25.37 -34.43
CA THR A 327 -19.04 25.99 -33.08
C THR A 327 -20.44 26.02 -32.48
N ALA A 328 -21.49 25.95 -33.30
CA ALA A 328 -22.88 25.84 -32.84
C ALA A 328 -23.11 24.59 -31.98
N LEU A 329 -22.37 23.50 -32.24
CA LEU A 329 -22.44 22.25 -31.48
C LEU A 329 -21.81 22.34 -30.08
N TYR A 330 -20.97 23.35 -29.84
CA TYR A 330 -20.17 23.49 -28.63
C TYR A 330 -20.55 24.74 -27.80
N THR A 331 -21.77 25.25 -28.00
CA THR A 331 -22.34 26.25 -27.09
C THR A 331 -22.63 25.64 -25.72
N ARG A 332 -22.67 26.48 -24.67
CA ARG A 332 -22.99 26.02 -23.31
C ARG A 332 -24.30 25.23 -23.26
N ALA A 333 -25.34 25.75 -23.92
CA ALA A 333 -26.65 25.11 -23.99
C ALA A 333 -26.61 23.78 -24.76
N ALA A 334 -25.87 23.69 -25.87
CA ALA A 334 -25.73 22.44 -26.60
C ALA A 334 -25.04 21.35 -25.77
N VAL A 335 -23.93 21.69 -25.09
CA VAL A 335 -23.13 20.72 -24.33
C VAL A 335 -23.82 20.30 -23.03
N LEU A 336 -24.41 21.24 -22.28
CA LEU A 336 -25.04 20.95 -20.99
C LEU A 336 -26.53 20.53 -21.11
N GLY A 337 -27.10 20.66 -22.31
CA GLY A 337 -28.49 20.31 -22.59
C GLY A 337 -29.46 21.19 -21.80
N SER A 338 -30.45 20.56 -21.17
CA SER A 338 -31.50 21.25 -20.39
C SER A 338 -31.01 21.90 -19.08
N TRP A 339 -29.76 21.67 -18.67
CA TRP A 339 -29.25 22.27 -17.44
C TRP A 339 -28.64 23.64 -17.71
N ASP A 340 -29.22 24.67 -17.08
CA ASP A 340 -28.63 26.00 -17.04
C ASP A 340 -27.81 26.20 -15.75
N PRO A 341 -26.47 26.18 -15.81
CA PRO A 341 -25.65 26.44 -14.64
C PRO A 341 -25.72 27.90 -14.18
N CYS A 342 -26.19 28.83 -15.00
CA CYS A 342 -26.30 30.25 -14.63
C CYS A 342 -27.40 30.53 -13.61
N ALA A 343 -28.39 29.64 -13.53
CA ALA A 343 -29.51 29.72 -12.59
C ALA A 343 -29.19 29.07 -11.22
N VAL A 344 -28.03 28.43 -11.06
CA VAL A 344 -27.66 27.68 -9.83
C VAL A 344 -27.56 28.59 -8.60
N VAL A 345 -26.98 29.78 -8.76
CA VAL A 345 -27.01 30.87 -7.77
C VAL A 345 -27.16 32.21 -8.47
N PRO A 346 -27.67 33.25 -7.80
CA PRO A 346 -27.79 34.58 -8.40
C PRO A 346 -26.47 35.05 -9.01
N ASN A 347 -26.53 35.53 -10.25
CA ASN A 347 -25.38 36.05 -10.99
C ASN A 347 -24.20 35.06 -11.15
N PHE A 348 -24.45 33.73 -11.16
CA PHE A 348 -23.37 32.75 -11.34
C PHE A 348 -22.59 33.00 -12.64
N CYS A 349 -23.29 33.24 -13.76
CA CYS A 349 -22.63 33.49 -15.04
C CYS A 349 -22.17 34.92 -15.28
N GLY A 350 -22.48 35.87 -14.38
CA GLY A 350 -21.92 37.21 -14.47
C GLY A 350 -20.42 37.21 -14.22
N HIS A 351 -19.73 38.20 -14.80
CA HIS A 351 -18.30 38.36 -14.56
C HIS A 351 -18.05 38.75 -13.09
N GLN A 352 -17.07 38.11 -12.46
CA GLN A 352 -16.56 38.50 -11.16
C GLN A 352 -15.07 38.84 -11.29
N ALA A 353 -14.70 40.05 -10.89
CA ALA A 353 -13.28 40.40 -10.80
C ALA A 353 -12.61 39.45 -9.78
N PRO A 354 -11.58 38.68 -10.17
CA PRO A 354 -10.97 37.72 -9.28
C PRO A 354 -10.18 38.43 -8.16
N ASP A 355 -10.15 37.82 -6.98
CA ASP A 355 -9.27 38.24 -5.91
C ASP A 355 -7.80 38.03 -6.30
N ILE A 356 -6.90 38.76 -5.65
CA ILE A 356 -5.47 38.46 -5.74
C ILE A 356 -5.24 37.09 -5.11
N ALA A 357 -4.76 36.14 -5.90
CA ALA A 357 -4.35 34.83 -5.42
C ALA A 357 -2.98 34.46 -5.99
N VAL A 358 -2.10 34.06 -5.08
CA VAL A 358 -0.76 33.56 -5.40
C VAL A 358 -0.85 32.04 -5.39
N SER A 359 -0.40 31.42 -6.47
CA SER A 359 -0.27 29.98 -6.63
C SER A 359 1.20 29.61 -6.80
N ASN A 360 1.51 28.33 -6.57
CA ASN A 360 2.82 27.73 -6.82
C ASN A 360 4.00 28.45 -6.19
N PHE A 361 3.80 29.05 -5.00
CA PHE A 361 4.90 29.55 -4.23
C PHE A 361 5.81 28.39 -3.80
N TRP A 362 7.02 28.39 -4.33
CA TRP A 362 7.96 27.29 -4.24
C TRP A 362 9.38 27.81 -4.20
N ALA A 363 10.30 27.05 -3.62
CA ALA A 363 11.71 27.34 -3.71
C ALA A 363 12.52 26.07 -3.89
N VAL A 364 13.62 26.19 -4.64
CA VAL A 364 14.62 25.13 -4.79
C VAL A 364 15.89 25.63 -4.12
N LYS A 365 16.39 24.84 -3.17
CA LYS A 365 17.65 25.13 -2.51
C LYS A 365 18.80 25.09 -3.53
N GLY A 366 19.65 26.13 -3.49
CA GLY A 366 20.85 26.19 -4.31
C GLY A 366 21.96 25.25 -3.82
N THR A 367 23.15 25.40 -4.40
CA THR A 367 24.37 24.70 -3.98
C THR A 367 25.30 25.65 -3.21
N ALA A 368 26.49 25.19 -2.82
CA ALA A 368 27.49 26.08 -2.23
C ALA A 368 27.91 27.24 -3.17
N THR A 369 27.75 27.08 -4.48
CA THR A 369 28.18 28.04 -5.51
C THR A 369 27.03 28.69 -6.28
N ALA A 370 25.78 28.23 -6.10
CA ALA A 370 24.60 28.76 -6.77
C ALA A 370 23.52 29.14 -5.74
N PRO A 371 22.85 30.30 -5.90
CA PRO A 371 21.84 30.73 -4.95
C PRO A 371 20.58 29.84 -5.02
N SER A 372 19.77 29.90 -3.97
CA SER A 372 18.44 29.30 -3.99
C SER A 372 17.51 30.09 -4.91
N THR A 373 16.58 29.39 -5.57
CA THR A 373 15.57 30.02 -6.42
C THR A 373 14.22 30.02 -5.71
N ILE A 374 13.50 31.12 -5.78
CA ILE A 374 12.19 31.32 -5.14
C ILE A 374 11.22 31.77 -6.23
N THR A 375 10.13 31.05 -6.46
CA THR A 375 9.20 31.29 -7.57
C THR A 375 7.75 31.20 -7.14
N TRP A 376 6.87 31.90 -7.87
CA TRP A 376 5.42 31.87 -7.69
C TRP A 376 4.72 32.33 -8.98
N ASN A 377 3.41 32.16 -9.05
CA ASN A 377 2.60 32.76 -10.11
C ASN A 377 1.27 33.34 -9.59
N LEU A 378 0.66 34.16 -10.43
CA LEU A 378 -0.73 34.61 -10.27
C LEU A 378 -1.70 33.54 -10.74
N SER A 379 -2.77 33.31 -9.97
CA SER A 379 -3.89 32.50 -10.46
C SER A 379 -4.66 33.21 -11.58
N TRP A 380 -4.87 34.53 -11.48
CA TRP A 380 -5.50 35.32 -12.53
C TRP A 380 -4.60 36.46 -13.02
N PRO A 381 -4.58 36.73 -14.34
CA PRO A 381 -3.80 37.80 -14.93
C PRO A 381 -4.35 39.18 -14.51
N ILE A 382 -3.71 39.81 -13.52
CA ILE A 382 -4.10 41.12 -13.00
C ILE A 382 -2.90 42.06 -13.10
N ALA A 383 -3.01 43.13 -13.89
CA ALA A 383 -1.98 44.17 -13.98
C ALA A 383 -1.97 45.06 -12.72
N GLY A 384 -0.80 45.57 -12.35
CA GLY A 384 -0.59 46.50 -11.23
C GLY A 384 -0.58 45.85 -9.84
N VAL A 385 -0.45 44.52 -9.75
CA VAL A 385 -0.29 43.84 -8.45
C VAL A 385 1.17 43.92 -8.02
N GLN A 386 1.43 44.44 -6.83
CA GLN A 386 2.75 44.46 -6.21
C GLN A 386 3.00 43.16 -5.45
N TYR A 387 4.14 42.53 -5.67
CA TYR A 387 4.63 41.37 -4.93
C TYR A 387 5.85 41.75 -4.12
N GLN A 388 5.87 41.29 -2.88
CA GLN A 388 7.02 41.41 -2.01
C GLN A 388 7.34 40.05 -1.41
N VAL A 389 8.57 39.59 -1.62
CA VAL A 389 9.11 38.41 -0.93
C VAL A 389 9.69 38.89 0.38
N PHE A 390 9.24 38.32 1.48
CA PHE A 390 9.78 38.56 2.81
C PHE A 390 10.62 37.37 3.25
N ARG A 391 11.68 37.63 4.02
CA ARG A 391 12.57 36.62 4.58
C ARG A 391 12.76 36.79 6.09
N SER A 392 12.86 35.68 6.81
CA SER A 392 13.35 35.62 8.19
C SER A 392 14.32 34.46 8.40
N SER A 393 15.21 34.56 9.38
CA SER A 393 16.08 33.45 9.84
C SER A 393 15.39 32.50 10.81
N THR A 394 14.20 32.85 11.30
CA THR A 394 13.39 31.98 12.17
C THR A 394 11.93 32.03 11.73
N ARG A 395 11.20 30.93 11.95
CA ARG A 395 9.80 30.81 11.48
C ARG A 395 8.84 31.83 12.10
N ARG A 396 9.12 32.30 13.31
CA ARG A 396 8.29 33.25 14.07
C ARG A 396 9.01 34.57 14.35
N GLY A 397 10.12 34.84 13.65
CA GLY A 397 10.91 36.04 13.84
C GLY A 397 10.38 37.23 13.04
N THR A 398 11.19 38.28 13.02
CA THR A 398 10.94 39.46 12.17
C THR A 398 11.21 39.11 10.72
N TYR A 399 10.25 39.42 9.85
CA TYR A 399 10.36 39.26 8.40
C TYR A 399 10.71 40.59 7.76
N THR A 400 11.78 40.63 6.95
CA THR A 400 12.21 41.82 6.21
C THR A 400 11.96 41.63 4.71
N PRO A 401 11.60 42.68 3.96
CA PRO A 401 11.51 42.60 2.51
C PRO A 401 12.86 42.22 1.90
N LEU A 402 12.85 41.19 1.04
CA LEU A 402 14.00 40.73 0.28
C LEU A 402 13.94 41.20 -1.18
N TYR A 403 12.75 41.15 -1.77
CA TYR A 403 12.52 41.44 -3.18
C TYR A 403 11.15 42.08 -3.37
N SER A 404 11.03 42.97 -4.35
CA SER A 404 9.77 43.59 -4.74
C SER A 404 9.66 43.69 -6.25
N THR A 405 8.48 43.43 -6.80
CA THR A 405 8.17 43.62 -8.22
C THR A 405 6.69 43.91 -8.42
N THR A 406 6.29 44.40 -9.58
CA THR A 406 4.89 44.70 -9.92
C THR A 406 4.53 44.04 -11.25
N SER A 407 3.34 43.44 -11.35
CA SER A 407 2.84 42.95 -12.63
C SER A 407 2.58 44.13 -13.58
N THR A 408 3.31 44.20 -14.69
CA THR A 408 3.21 45.34 -15.63
C THR A 408 2.15 45.12 -16.71
N VAL A 409 1.95 43.88 -17.14
CA VAL A 409 0.96 43.47 -18.14
C VAL A 409 0.23 42.22 -17.67
N ALA A 410 -1.02 42.05 -18.11
CA ALA A 410 -1.85 40.90 -17.73
C ALA A 410 -1.22 39.55 -18.10
N THR A 411 -0.33 39.51 -19.11
CA THR A 411 0.35 38.28 -19.54
C THR A 411 1.50 37.86 -18.62
N ASN A 412 2.00 38.76 -17.77
CA ASN A 412 3.06 38.48 -16.80
C ASN A 412 2.48 37.88 -15.53
N ILE A 413 2.33 36.56 -15.51
CA ILE A 413 1.81 35.84 -14.34
C ILE A 413 2.88 35.12 -13.53
N ASN A 414 4.08 34.92 -14.06
CA ASN A 414 5.15 34.16 -13.42
C ASN A 414 6.21 35.07 -12.81
N PHE A 415 6.56 34.85 -11.55
CA PHE A 415 7.52 35.69 -10.81
C PHE A 415 8.52 34.85 -10.03
N GLY A 416 9.68 35.44 -9.74
CA GLY A 416 10.71 34.76 -9.00
C GLY A 416 11.91 35.63 -8.74
N THR A 417 12.71 35.21 -7.76
CA THR A 417 13.94 35.86 -7.32
C THR A 417 14.91 34.79 -6.80
N THR A 418 16.10 35.20 -6.39
CA THR A 418 17.10 34.33 -5.78
C THR A 418 17.52 34.87 -4.41
N ASP A 419 18.02 33.98 -3.56
CA ASP A 419 18.62 34.33 -2.26
C ASP A 419 19.79 33.37 -1.99
N PRO A 420 20.88 33.79 -1.33
CA PRO A 420 21.95 32.86 -0.94
C PRO A 420 21.42 31.69 -0.12
N VAL A 421 22.08 30.54 -0.24
CA VAL A 421 21.77 29.37 0.58
C VAL A 421 21.99 29.71 2.07
N PRO A 422 21.10 29.30 3.00
CA PRO A 422 21.34 29.51 4.43
C PRO A 422 22.68 28.89 4.84
N ALA A 423 23.41 29.53 5.74
CA ALA A 423 24.64 28.98 6.32
C ALA A 423 24.38 27.58 6.92
N ALA A 424 25.40 26.71 6.92
CA ALA A 424 25.28 25.37 7.49
C ALA A 424 24.70 25.40 8.92
N GLY A 425 23.72 24.55 9.20
CA GLY A 425 22.99 24.53 10.48
C GLY A 425 21.82 25.51 10.59
N SER A 426 21.65 26.45 9.65
CA SER A 426 20.60 27.47 9.68
C SER A 426 19.50 27.25 8.64
N SER A 427 18.42 28.05 8.72
CA SER A 427 17.31 28.03 7.76
C SER A 427 16.85 29.45 7.44
N TYR A 428 16.30 29.63 6.24
CA TYR A 428 15.54 30.82 5.87
C TYR A 428 14.07 30.47 5.65
N PHE A 429 13.21 31.38 6.07
CA PHE A 429 11.76 31.27 5.94
C PHE A 429 11.24 32.41 5.09
N TYR A 430 10.33 32.10 4.17
CA TYR A 430 9.84 33.06 3.18
C TYR A 430 8.32 33.06 3.10
N TYR A 431 7.74 34.22 2.79
CA TYR A 431 6.38 34.31 2.27
C TYR A 431 6.30 35.40 1.20
N VAL A 432 5.27 35.32 0.36
CA VAL A 432 4.95 36.37 -0.61
C VAL A 432 3.73 37.14 -0.12
N ARG A 433 3.83 38.47 -0.11
CA ARG A 433 2.69 39.37 0.02
C ARG A 433 2.37 39.95 -1.34
N ALA A 434 1.12 39.79 -1.78
CA ALA A 434 0.61 40.34 -3.02
C ALA A 434 -0.52 41.34 -2.73
N SER A 435 -0.38 42.58 -3.20
CA SER A 435 -1.31 43.68 -2.90
C SER A 435 -1.54 44.59 -4.10
N LYS A 436 -2.77 45.10 -4.21
CA LYS A 436 -3.18 46.15 -5.16
C LYS A 436 -4.27 47.00 -4.50
N ALA A 437 -4.22 48.32 -4.67
CA ALA A 437 -5.25 49.20 -4.15
C ALA A 437 -6.65 48.78 -4.65
N GLY A 438 -7.62 48.71 -3.73
CA GLY A 438 -8.99 48.29 -4.02
C GLY A 438 -9.23 46.78 -4.03
N LEU A 439 -8.21 45.94 -3.86
CA LEU A 439 -8.33 44.48 -3.73
C LEU A 439 -7.80 44.01 -2.37
N ALA A 440 -8.34 42.89 -1.88
CA ALA A 440 -7.82 42.23 -0.69
C ALA A 440 -6.37 41.77 -0.92
N THR A 441 -5.51 41.98 0.08
CA THR A 441 -4.12 41.52 0.05
C THR A 441 -4.07 40.03 0.34
N HIS A 442 -3.27 39.29 -0.43
CA HIS A 442 -3.01 37.88 -0.18
C HIS A 442 -1.59 37.67 0.34
N VAL A 443 -1.47 36.86 1.39
CA VAL A 443 -0.20 36.43 1.98
C VAL A 443 -0.14 34.92 1.92
N THR A 444 0.92 34.37 1.35
CA THR A 444 1.08 32.91 1.22
C THR A 444 1.41 32.23 2.54
N ASP A 445 1.24 30.91 2.59
CA ASP A 445 1.91 30.07 3.59
C ASP A 445 3.43 30.30 3.57
N THR A 446 4.06 30.08 4.73
CA THR A 446 5.52 30.21 4.87
C THR A 446 6.24 29.00 4.28
N LEU A 447 7.21 29.24 3.40
CA LEU A 447 8.15 28.25 2.88
C LEU A 447 9.46 28.27 3.69
N GLN A 448 10.12 27.11 3.81
CA GLN A 448 11.44 27.00 4.44
C GLN A 448 12.48 26.47 3.44
N ILE A 449 13.66 27.07 3.45
CA ILE A 449 14.89 26.48 2.90
C ILE A 449 15.80 26.21 4.08
N SER A 450 16.19 24.94 4.28
CA SER A 450 17.02 24.54 5.41
C SER A 450 18.41 24.11 4.94
N SER A 451 19.41 24.46 5.72
CA SER A 451 20.77 23.89 5.71
C SER A 451 21.09 23.19 7.03
N THR A 452 20.06 22.85 7.82
CA THR A 452 20.20 22.05 9.03
C THR A 452 20.28 20.57 8.65
N PRO A 453 21.35 19.85 9.04
CA PRO A 453 21.49 18.43 8.77
C PRO A 453 20.33 17.62 9.39
N THR A 454 19.72 16.72 8.61
CA THR A 454 18.62 15.87 9.07
C THR A 454 18.82 14.43 8.64
N ILE A 455 18.45 13.49 9.52
CA ILE A 455 18.46 12.05 9.26
C ILE A 455 17.04 11.54 9.48
N THR A 456 16.53 10.77 8.52
CA THR A 456 15.20 10.16 8.58
C THR A 456 15.32 8.65 8.42
N THR A 457 14.63 7.89 9.26
CA THR A 457 14.52 6.44 9.17
C THR A 457 13.06 6.02 9.00
N THR A 458 12.81 4.94 8.28
CA THR A 458 11.45 4.39 8.09
C THR A 458 11.49 2.88 8.04
N GLY A 459 10.51 2.23 8.69
CA GLY A 459 10.45 0.77 8.84
C GLY A 459 10.89 0.32 10.23
N ALA A 460 10.32 -0.79 10.69
CA ALA A 460 10.62 -1.40 11.97
C ALA A 460 11.15 -2.83 11.77
N LEU A 461 12.16 -3.20 12.56
CA LEU A 461 12.76 -4.53 12.53
C LEU A 461 12.09 -5.43 13.57
N GLN A 462 11.85 -6.69 13.21
CA GLN A 462 11.38 -7.74 14.12
C GLN A 462 12.56 -8.43 14.81
N ALA A 463 12.29 -9.21 15.85
CA ALA A 463 13.32 -9.98 16.53
C ALA A 463 14.00 -10.99 15.57
N PHE A 464 15.33 -11.01 15.56
CA PHE A 464 16.14 -11.90 14.74
C PHE A 464 16.36 -13.26 15.40
N ALA A 465 16.42 -14.32 14.58
CA ALA A 465 16.75 -15.66 15.04
C ALA A 465 17.96 -16.19 14.26
N GLN A 466 19.04 -16.52 14.97
CA GLN A 466 20.28 -17.08 14.43
C GLN A 466 20.51 -18.49 14.98
N GLY A 467 20.86 -19.44 14.11
CA GLY A 467 21.12 -20.83 14.51
C GLY A 467 22.17 -21.50 13.64
N GLY A 468 22.82 -22.54 14.17
CA GLY A 468 23.77 -23.37 13.42
C GLY A 468 25.05 -22.68 12.99
N GLY A 469 25.47 -21.63 13.70
CA GLY A 469 26.68 -20.86 13.37
C GLY A 469 26.59 -20.05 12.07
N GLN A 470 25.41 -19.91 11.48
CA GLN A 470 25.15 -19.08 10.30
C GLN A 470 24.44 -17.79 10.71
N PRO A 471 24.64 -16.67 9.99
CA PRO A 471 23.88 -15.43 10.22
C PRO A 471 22.37 -15.63 10.10
N SER A 472 21.58 -14.80 10.78
CA SER A 472 20.12 -14.81 10.67
C SER A 472 19.66 -14.39 9.27
N ALA A 473 18.38 -14.64 8.96
CA ALA A 473 17.72 -13.97 7.84
C ALA A 473 17.85 -12.44 7.99
N ALA A 474 18.14 -11.76 6.88
CA ALA A 474 18.24 -10.32 6.86
C ALA A 474 16.85 -9.66 6.86
N GLN A 475 16.72 -8.55 7.55
CA GLN A 475 15.58 -7.63 7.48
C GLN A 475 16.09 -6.26 7.06
N SER A 476 15.22 -5.36 6.60
CA SER A 476 15.67 -4.04 6.12
C SER A 476 14.81 -2.90 6.64
N PHE A 477 15.42 -1.73 6.74
CA PHE A 477 14.76 -0.44 6.98
C PHE A 477 15.31 0.60 6.01
N LEU A 478 14.60 1.72 5.82
CA LEU A 478 15.02 2.81 4.94
C LEU A 478 15.71 3.92 5.72
N VAL A 479 16.72 4.53 5.10
CA VAL A 479 17.45 5.69 5.61
C VAL A 479 17.53 6.76 4.52
N ALA A 480 17.24 8.00 4.87
CA ALA A 480 17.50 9.18 4.05
C ALA A 480 18.15 10.26 4.91
N ALA A 481 18.90 11.16 4.27
CA ALA A 481 19.46 12.32 4.96
C ALA A 481 19.58 13.52 4.02
N GLU A 482 19.53 14.72 4.58
CA GLU A 482 19.67 15.98 3.85
C GLU A 482 20.59 16.93 4.61
N ASN A 483 21.21 17.84 3.86
CA ASN A 483 22.09 18.90 4.36
C ASN A 483 23.29 18.39 5.18
N LEU A 484 23.70 17.15 4.99
CA LEU A 484 24.86 16.58 5.66
C LEU A 484 26.13 17.26 5.16
N THR A 485 27.01 17.61 6.10
CA THR A 485 28.34 18.17 5.80
C THR A 485 29.44 17.11 5.78
N SER A 486 29.12 15.88 6.19
CA SER A 486 30.04 14.74 6.24
C SER A 486 29.26 13.42 6.16
N GLY A 487 29.96 12.28 6.12
CA GLY A 487 29.33 10.97 6.01
C GLY A 487 28.31 10.69 7.12
N LEU A 488 27.27 9.93 6.78
CA LEU A 488 26.33 9.35 7.74
C LEU A 488 26.89 8.02 8.24
N LEU A 489 27.24 7.96 9.52
CA LEU A 489 27.71 6.75 10.18
C LEU A 489 26.53 5.93 10.68
N LEU A 490 26.50 4.63 10.37
CA LEU A 490 25.57 3.63 10.89
C LEU A 490 26.36 2.63 11.73
N ALA A 491 26.25 2.76 13.06
CA ALA A 491 26.94 1.93 14.03
C ALA A 491 26.00 0.88 14.63
N PRO A 492 26.04 -0.39 14.17
CA PRO A 492 25.28 -1.46 14.79
C PRO A 492 25.87 -1.87 16.15
N PRO A 493 25.05 -2.39 17.07
CA PRO A 493 25.55 -2.96 18.32
C PRO A 493 26.24 -4.31 18.07
N ALA A 494 27.01 -4.79 19.06
CA ALA A 494 27.73 -6.05 18.96
C ALA A 494 26.79 -7.22 18.61
N GLY A 495 27.24 -8.10 17.71
CA GLY A 495 26.47 -9.24 17.21
C GLY A 495 25.54 -8.90 16.04
N PHE A 496 25.32 -7.62 15.70
CA PHE A 496 24.57 -7.22 14.51
C PHE A 496 25.48 -6.66 13.42
N GLU A 497 25.08 -6.87 12.18
CA GLU A 497 25.75 -6.34 11.01
C GLU A 497 24.76 -5.63 10.09
N VAL A 498 25.24 -4.59 9.39
CA VAL A 498 24.46 -3.79 8.43
C VAL A 498 25.07 -3.87 7.04
N SER A 499 24.24 -3.64 6.02
CA SER A 499 24.62 -3.66 4.61
C SER A 499 23.79 -2.66 3.80
N ALA A 500 24.45 -1.90 2.92
CA ALA A 500 23.79 -0.97 1.97
C ALA A 500 23.69 -1.50 0.53
N ASN A 501 24.19 -2.71 0.26
CA ASN A 501 24.25 -3.31 -1.09
C ASN A 501 23.50 -4.64 -1.17
N GLY A 502 22.39 -4.76 -0.44
CA GLY A 502 21.56 -5.96 -0.46
C GLY A 502 22.22 -7.20 0.16
N GLY A 503 23.22 -7.01 1.03
CA GLY A 503 23.90 -8.11 1.72
C GLY A 503 25.14 -8.67 1.01
N ALA A 504 25.67 -7.98 0.00
CA ALA A 504 26.94 -8.36 -0.62
C ALA A 504 28.14 -8.07 0.30
N THR A 505 28.09 -6.98 1.08
CA THR A 505 29.06 -6.69 2.15
C THR A 505 28.34 -6.39 3.47
N TRP A 506 28.89 -6.91 4.57
CA TRP A 506 28.32 -6.78 5.92
C TRP A 506 29.34 -6.14 6.86
N LEU A 507 28.88 -5.14 7.62
CA LEU A 507 29.70 -4.29 8.47
C LEU A 507 29.14 -4.30 9.90
N GLY A 508 30.02 -4.52 10.88
CA GLY A 508 29.66 -4.66 12.30
C GLY A 508 30.16 -3.51 13.15
N SER A 509 30.08 -3.67 14.48
CA SER A 509 30.47 -2.63 15.45
C SER A 509 31.95 -2.23 15.39
N SER A 510 32.83 -3.09 14.89
CA SER A 510 34.27 -2.82 14.73
C SER A 510 34.63 -2.04 13.47
N ALA A 511 33.76 -2.08 12.46
CA ALA A 511 33.91 -1.34 11.20
C ALA A 511 32.53 -0.87 10.73
N PRO A 512 31.96 0.20 11.34
CA PRO A 512 30.64 0.68 11.01
C PRO A 512 30.49 1.10 9.54
N LEU A 513 29.25 1.09 9.04
CA LEU A 513 28.93 1.53 7.69
C LEU A 513 28.91 3.07 7.63
N THR A 514 29.55 3.66 6.63
CA THR A 514 29.45 5.09 6.34
C THR A 514 28.85 5.32 4.96
N LEU A 515 27.78 6.11 4.89
CA LEU A 515 27.18 6.56 3.64
C LEU A 515 27.61 8.00 3.33
N ASN A 516 28.11 8.23 2.11
CA ASN A 516 28.60 9.55 1.71
C ASN A 516 27.49 10.35 1.01
N PRO A 517 27.19 11.58 1.46
CA PRO A 517 26.07 12.39 0.94
C PRO A 517 26.36 13.12 -0.40
N GLY A 518 27.50 12.86 -1.03
CA GLY A 518 27.92 13.56 -2.26
C GLY A 518 28.06 15.07 -2.09
N ALA A 519 28.12 15.80 -3.22
CA ALA A 519 28.32 17.25 -3.24
C ALA A 519 27.07 18.06 -2.83
N THR A 520 25.88 17.45 -2.87
CA THR A 520 24.61 18.10 -2.50
C THR A 520 24.27 17.97 -1.02
N GLY A 521 25.03 17.17 -0.27
CA GLY A 521 24.76 16.93 1.15
C GLY A 521 23.54 16.02 1.38
N SER A 522 23.10 15.24 0.38
CA SER A 522 21.90 14.41 0.47
C SER A 522 22.20 12.93 0.26
N ILE A 523 21.56 12.09 1.07
CA ILE A 523 21.49 10.63 0.89
C ILE A 523 20.06 10.30 0.49
N ALA A 524 19.86 9.86 -0.75
CA ALA A 524 18.57 9.37 -1.21
C ALA A 524 18.08 8.20 -0.34
N SER A 525 16.76 7.98 -0.30
CA SER A 525 16.16 6.88 0.46
C SER A 525 16.80 5.54 0.10
N THR A 526 17.64 5.03 0.99
CA THR A 526 18.50 3.86 0.81
C THR A 526 18.04 2.74 1.73
N SER A 527 17.88 1.53 1.19
CA SER A 527 17.55 0.35 1.99
C SER A 527 18.79 -0.19 2.69
N ILE A 528 18.72 -0.31 4.01
CA ILE A 528 19.76 -0.87 4.87
C ILE A 528 19.30 -2.24 5.34
N SER A 529 19.99 -3.28 4.89
CA SER A 529 19.80 -4.64 5.38
C SER A 529 20.55 -4.84 6.69
N VAL A 530 19.94 -5.58 7.60
CA VAL A 530 20.41 -5.86 8.95
C VAL A 530 20.30 -7.36 9.19
N ARG A 531 21.30 -7.96 9.82
CA ARG A 531 21.24 -9.35 10.29
C ARG A 531 21.90 -9.49 11.66
N LEU A 532 21.51 -10.54 12.37
CA LEU A 532 22.18 -11.01 13.58
C LEU A 532 23.24 -12.05 13.17
N ASN A 533 24.49 -11.81 13.56
CA ASN A 533 25.65 -12.65 13.32
C ASN A 533 26.56 -12.67 14.56
N ALA A 534 26.00 -13.03 15.72
CA ALA A 534 26.77 -13.13 16.95
C ALA A 534 27.61 -14.41 16.98
N THR A 535 28.81 -14.30 17.55
CA THR A 535 29.76 -15.40 17.71
C THR A 535 29.45 -16.29 18.92
N THR A 536 28.62 -15.80 19.85
CA THR A 536 28.27 -16.50 21.10
C THR A 536 26.76 -16.72 21.16
N GLY A 537 26.32 -17.86 21.70
CA GLY A 537 24.91 -18.14 21.97
C GLY A 537 24.35 -17.24 23.07
N GLY A 538 23.07 -16.82 22.95
CA GLY A 538 22.42 -15.95 23.92
C GLY A 538 21.38 -15.01 23.30
N THR A 539 21.04 -13.95 24.04
CA THR A 539 20.19 -12.86 23.53
C THR A 539 21.05 -11.65 23.22
N SER A 540 20.82 -11.01 22.08
CA SER A 540 21.49 -9.78 21.66
C SER A 540 20.45 -8.68 21.46
N ALA A 541 20.69 -7.50 22.00
CA ALA A 541 19.80 -6.35 21.88
C ALA A 541 20.59 -5.05 21.86
N GLY A 542 20.05 -4.01 21.23
CA GLY A 542 20.65 -2.68 21.20
C GLY A 542 20.01 -1.80 20.13
N ASN A 543 20.69 -0.72 19.78
CA ASN A 543 20.27 0.19 18.72
C ASN A 543 21.36 0.29 17.65
N ILE A 544 20.96 0.28 16.39
CA ILE A 544 21.78 0.81 15.31
C ILE A 544 21.70 2.33 15.43
N THR A 545 22.81 2.97 15.76
CA THR A 545 22.90 4.43 15.89
C THR A 545 23.27 5.04 14.54
N LEU A 546 22.47 5.98 14.06
CA LEU A 546 22.74 6.77 12.88
C LEU A 546 23.13 8.19 13.29
N SER A 547 24.33 8.62 12.90
CA SER A 547 24.87 9.92 13.31
C SER A 547 25.66 10.59 12.21
N SER A 548 25.53 11.91 12.12
CA SER A 548 26.37 12.79 11.32
C SER A 548 26.48 14.15 12.05
N PRO A 549 27.63 14.82 12.02
CA PRO A 549 27.83 16.16 12.59
C PRO A 549 26.69 17.14 12.27
N GLY A 550 26.12 17.74 13.32
CA GLY A 550 25.03 18.72 13.21
C GLY A 550 23.63 18.14 13.00
N ALA A 551 23.50 16.83 12.76
CA ALA A 551 22.20 16.15 12.68
C ALA A 551 21.83 15.55 14.05
N ALA A 552 20.53 15.61 14.39
CA ALA A 552 20.01 14.85 15.52
C ALA A 552 20.15 13.34 15.23
N SER A 553 20.85 12.62 16.11
CA SER A 553 21.09 11.18 15.93
C SER A 553 19.79 10.39 15.96
N GLN A 554 19.70 9.35 15.13
CA GLN A 554 18.57 8.42 15.09
C GLN A 554 19.00 7.05 15.61
N ALA A 555 18.04 6.31 16.18
CA ALA A 555 18.27 4.97 16.70
C ALA A 555 17.23 3.99 16.14
N VAL A 556 17.69 2.85 15.63
CA VAL A 556 16.83 1.76 15.17
C VAL A 556 17.05 0.54 16.07
N ALA A 557 16.03 0.15 16.81
CA ALA A 557 16.10 -0.95 17.75
C ALA A 557 16.28 -2.29 17.05
N VAL A 558 17.17 -3.13 17.60
CA VAL A 558 17.41 -4.50 17.16
C VAL A 558 17.41 -5.43 18.36
N THR A 559 16.78 -6.60 18.21
CA THR A 559 16.75 -7.66 19.21
C THR A 559 16.85 -9.01 18.52
N GLY A 560 17.40 -10.02 19.18
CA GLY A 560 17.41 -11.37 18.63
C GLY A 560 18.08 -12.41 19.52
N THR A 561 17.93 -13.67 19.13
CA THR A 561 18.46 -14.82 19.86
C THR A 561 19.37 -15.67 18.99
N THR A 562 20.52 -16.07 19.55
CA THR A 562 21.52 -16.92 18.92
C THR A 562 21.61 -18.27 19.64
N GLN A 563 21.62 -19.36 18.87
CA GLN A 563 21.80 -20.72 19.40
C GLN A 563 23.08 -21.38 18.87
N ALA A 564 23.80 -22.08 19.75
CA ALA A 564 25.12 -22.64 19.47
C ALA A 564 25.11 -23.88 18.52
N ALA A 565 23.96 -24.52 18.30
CA ALA A 565 23.84 -25.71 17.44
C ALA A 565 22.64 -25.61 16.48
N ALA A 566 22.80 -26.16 15.26
CA ALA A 566 21.68 -26.33 14.33
C ALA A 566 20.72 -27.39 14.88
N LEU A 567 19.42 -27.07 14.94
CA LEU A 567 18.43 -28.07 15.34
C LEU A 567 18.31 -29.12 14.22
N PRO A 568 18.46 -30.43 14.53
CA PRO A 568 18.27 -31.48 13.54
C PRO A 568 16.85 -31.46 12.98
N GLN A 569 16.72 -31.51 11.65
CA GLN A 569 15.42 -31.53 10.99
C GLN A 569 14.80 -32.93 11.13
N SER A 570 13.76 -33.03 11.95
CA SER A 570 13.00 -34.28 12.13
C SER A 570 12.36 -34.73 10.80
N VAL A 571 12.55 -35.99 10.40
CA VAL A 571 12.03 -36.61 9.17
C VAL A 571 10.96 -37.66 9.48
N PRO A 572 10.02 -37.96 8.57
CA PRO A 572 9.14 -39.13 8.73
C PRO A 572 9.96 -40.41 8.85
N LEU A 573 9.73 -41.16 9.93
CA LEU A 573 10.30 -42.49 10.12
C LEU A 573 9.29 -43.58 9.75
N LEU A 574 8.00 -43.33 9.95
CA LEU A 574 6.94 -44.29 9.67
C LEU A 574 5.61 -43.59 9.38
N TRP A 575 4.75 -44.22 8.59
CA TRP A 575 3.43 -43.66 8.26
C TRP A 575 2.37 -44.75 8.08
N TRP A 576 1.33 -44.73 8.91
CA TRP A 576 0.08 -45.48 8.71
C TRP A 576 -0.96 -44.58 8.02
N PRO A 577 -1.28 -44.84 6.73
CA PRO A 577 -2.29 -44.06 6.03
C PRO A 577 -3.69 -44.25 6.61
N LEU A 578 -4.03 -45.49 7.01
CA LEU A 578 -5.32 -45.91 7.56
C LEU A 578 -6.52 -45.60 6.65
N THR A 579 -6.31 -45.57 5.33
CA THR A 579 -7.35 -45.26 4.35
C THR A 579 -7.88 -46.48 3.60
N ARG A 580 -7.19 -47.63 3.72
CA ARG A 580 -7.56 -48.89 3.07
C ARG A 580 -7.34 -50.09 3.99
N THR A 581 -6.24 -50.07 4.74
CA THR A 581 -5.82 -51.17 5.60
C THR A 581 -5.09 -50.62 6.84
N PRO A 582 -4.89 -51.43 7.89
CA PRO A 582 -4.14 -51.01 9.09
C PRO A 582 -2.62 -51.10 8.93
N GLN A 583 -2.10 -51.52 7.77
CA GLN A 583 -0.64 -51.59 7.57
C GLN A 583 -0.05 -50.19 7.34
N ASP A 584 1.18 -50.00 7.80
CA ASP A 584 1.95 -48.82 7.45
C ASP A 584 2.57 -48.92 6.05
N SER A 585 2.98 -47.77 5.54
CA SER A 585 3.64 -47.65 4.25
C SER A 585 5.11 -48.08 4.34
N THR A 586 5.42 -49.23 3.76
CA THR A 586 6.81 -49.71 3.58
C THR A 586 7.67 -48.73 2.77
N ALA A 587 7.05 -47.90 1.91
CA ALA A 587 7.74 -46.87 1.12
C ALA A 587 8.22 -45.68 1.96
N VAL A 588 7.61 -45.43 3.13
CA VAL A 588 8.00 -44.34 4.05
C VAL A 588 8.78 -44.87 5.25
N ARG A 589 8.61 -46.15 5.60
CA ARG A 589 9.25 -46.80 6.75
C ARG A 589 10.78 -46.73 6.66
N SER A 590 11.41 -46.17 7.69
CA SER A 590 12.85 -46.21 7.87
C SER A 590 13.31 -47.64 8.16
N SER A 591 14.43 -48.07 7.56
CA SER A 591 15.06 -49.37 7.84
C SER A 591 15.52 -49.54 9.30
N ARG A 592 15.58 -48.43 10.07
CA ARG A 592 15.98 -48.41 11.48
C ARG A 592 14.84 -48.77 12.45
N ILE A 593 13.61 -48.92 11.96
CA ILE A 593 12.46 -49.23 12.82
C ILE A 593 11.52 -50.26 12.21
N VAL A 594 10.87 -51.00 13.09
CA VAL A 594 9.77 -51.92 12.77
C VAL A 594 8.49 -51.35 13.34
N ALA A 595 7.43 -51.32 12.53
CA ALA A 595 6.08 -50.99 12.98
C ALA A 595 5.27 -52.23 13.29
N SER A 596 4.40 -52.13 14.30
CA SER A 596 3.29 -53.07 14.45
C SER A 596 2.11 -52.70 13.55
N VAL A 597 1.23 -53.67 13.36
CA VAL A 597 -0.15 -53.38 12.96
C VAL A 597 -0.88 -52.76 14.17
N PRO A 598 -1.61 -51.64 14.01
CA PRO A 598 -2.44 -51.08 15.08
C PRO A 598 -3.49 -52.08 15.54
N THR A 599 -3.72 -52.13 16.85
CA THR A 599 -4.67 -53.05 17.49
C THR A 599 -5.62 -52.28 18.40
N PHE A 600 -6.87 -52.73 18.48
CA PHE A 600 -7.85 -52.13 19.37
C PHE A 600 -7.96 -52.87 20.69
N ARG A 601 -8.18 -52.12 21.77
CA ARG A 601 -8.76 -52.63 23.01
C ARG A 601 -10.11 -51.97 23.23
N LYS A 602 -11.17 -52.80 23.25
CA LYS A 602 -12.58 -52.42 23.41
C LYS A 602 -13.16 -51.45 22.36
N PHE A 603 -12.37 -50.96 21.42
CA PHE A 603 -12.88 -50.40 20.16
C PHE A 603 -13.07 -51.50 19.13
N GLN A 604 -14.01 -51.26 18.21
CA GLN A 604 -14.33 -52.09 17.08
C GLN A 604 -14.37 -51.23 15.83
N LEU A 605 -13.89 -51.78 14.72
CA LEU A 605 -14.06 -51.14 13.41
C LEU A 605 -15.54 -51.02 13.07
N SER A 606 -15.88 -49.98 12.31
CA SER A 606 -17.21 -49.88 11.72
C SER A 606 -17.51 -51.10 10.86
N ASN A 607 -18.68 -51.69 11.02
CA ASN A 607 -19.19 -52.76 10.15
C ASN A 607 -19.80 -52.23 8.84
N GLY A 608 -19.90 -50.90 8.67
CA GLY A 608 -20.45 -50.27 7.48
C GLY A 608 -21.97 -50.36 7.34
N SER A 609 -22.70 -50.95 8.31
CA SER A 609 -24.15 -51.17 8.26
C SER A 609 -24.98 -50.18 9.10
N ALA A 610 -24.32 -49.29 9.86
CA ALA A 610 -24.98 -48.23 10.65
C ALA A 610 -25.74 -47.21 9.77
N THR A 611 -26.68 -46.45 10.36
CA THR A 611 -27.54 -45.44 9.67
C THR A 611 -26.78 -44.37 8.87
N ALA A 612 -25.48 -44.19 9.11
CA ALA A 612 -24.60 -43.25 8.42
C ALA A 612 -23.68 -43.89 7.34
N THR A 613 -23.71 -45.22 7.15
CA THR A 613 -22.97 -45.98 6.12
C THR A 613 -21.47 -45.65 6.06
N ILE A 614 -20.79 -45.60 7.21
CA ILE A 614 -19.35 -45.29 7.28
C ILE A 614 -18.54 -46.59 7.18
N PRO A 615 -17.72 -46.81 6.14
CA PRO A 615 -16.91 -48.03 6.01
C PRO A 615 -15.77 -48.07 7.04
N PRO A 616 -15.23 -49.27 7.38
CA PRO A 616 -14.13 -49.43 8.32
C PRO A 616 -12.87 -48.64 7.93
N TYR A 617 -12.59 -48.54 6.63
CA TYR A 617 -11.51 -47.75 6.05
C TYR A 617 -12.00 -46.98 4.81
N SER A 618 -11.62 -45.71 4.67
CA SER A 618 -11.84 -44.94 3.44
C SER A 618 -10.86 -43.78 3.27
N THR A 619 -10.75 -43.24 2.05
CA THR A 619 -9.99 -42.01 1.79
C THR A 619 -10.60 -40.78 2.48
N ARG A 620 -11.93 -40.73 2.57
CA ARG A 620 -12.66 -39.63 3.22
C ARG A 620 -12.47 -39.65 4.72
N TYR A 621 -12.85 -40.75 5.37
CA TYR A 621 -12.91 -40.86 6.83
C TYR A 621 -11.64 -41.44 7.47
N GLY A 622 -10.79 -42.13 6.72
CA GLY A 622 -9.73 -42.94 7.34
C GLY A 622 -10.30 -44.21 7.96
N GLN A 623 -9.68 -44.65 9.06
CA GLN A 623 -10.16 -45.74 9.90
C GLN A 623 -11.28 -45.22 10.79
N ALA A 624 -12.46 -45.82 10.70
CA ALA A 624 -13.62 -45.47 11.50
C ALA A 624 -13.88 -46.55 12.56
N PHE A 625 -14.00 -46.15 13.81
CA PHE A 625 -14.17 -47.06 14.94
C PHE A 625 -14.95 -46.44 16.10
N ALA A 626 -15.51 -47.29 16.94
CA ALA A 626 -16.27 -46.93 18.13
C ALA A 626 -16.26 -48.10 19.14
N PRO A 627 -16.78 -47.94 20.37
CA PRO A 627 -16.91 -49.05 21.32
C PRO A 627 -17.72 -50.24 20.82
N SER A 628 -18.66 -50.00 19.90
CA SER A 628 -19.43 -51.01 19.18
C SER A 628 -19.32 -50.79 17.68
N ALA A 629 -19.36 -51.87 16.88
CA ALA A 629 -19.23 -51.81 15.43
C ALA A 629 -20.31 -50.94 14.74
N ASP A 630 -21.46 -50.76 15.38
CA ASP A 630 -22.56 -49.90 14.90
C ASP A 630 -22.42 -48.41 15.32
N GLY A 631 -21.35 -48.03 16.03
CA GLY A 631 -21.08 -46.63 16.36
C GLY A 631 -21.67 -46.13 17.69
N GLY A 632 -22.00 -47.03 18.63
CA GLY A 632 -22.54 -46.68 19.94
C GLY A 632 -21.45 -46.38 20.99
N TRP A 633 -21.67 -45.32 21.78
CA TRP A 633 -20.72 -44.82 22.82
C TRP A 633 -21.26 -44.85 24.25
N THR A 634 -22.52 -45.20 24.45
CA THR A 634 -23.18 -45.17 25.77
C THR A 634 -22.74 -46.34 26.64
N ALA A 635 -22.90 -46.21 27.96
CA ALA A 635 -22.61 -47.30 28.90
C ALA A 635 -23.46 -48.56 28.61
N ALA A 636 -24.69 -48.38 28.10
CA ALA A 636 -25.60 -49.47 27.74
C ALA A 636 -25.06 -50.38 26.62
N VAL A 637 -24.22 -49.86 25.72
CA VAL A 637 -23.52 -50.65 24.69
C VAL A 637 -22.06 -50.94 25.07
N GLY A 638 -21.72 -50.78 26.35
CA GLY A 638 -20.36 -50.96 26.84
C GLY A 638 -19.38 -49.92 26.29
N GLY A 639 -19.79 -48.67 26.09
CA GLY A 639 -18.93 -47.56 25.67
C GLY A 639 -18.45 -46.68 26.83
N ASN A 640 -17.37 -45.91 26.59
CA ASN A 640 -16.76 -45.02 27.59
C ASN A 640 -17.40 -43.61 27.67
N GLY A 641 -18.45 -43.34 26.90
CA GLY A 641 -19.16 -42.07 26.92
C GLY A 641 -18.27 -40.85 26.66
N GLY A 642 -18.58 -39.71 27.30
CA GLY A 642 -17.90 -38.42 27.09
C GLY A 642 -16.56 -38.24 27.80
N ASN A 643 -16.02 -39.29 28.42
CA ASN A 643 -14.74 -39.24 29.11
C ASN A 643 -13.77 -40.29 28.56
N LEU A 644 -12.49 -39.92 28.49
CA LEU A 644 -11.45 -40.84 28.10
C LEU A 644 -11.35 -41.97 29.13
N SER A 645 -11.10 -43.19 28.66
CA SER A 645 -10.90 -44.35 29.51
C SER A 645 -9.62 -45.07 29.13
N ARG A 646 -8.84 -45.48 30.14
CA ARG A 646 -7.59 -46.24 29.93
C ARG A 646 -7.82 -47.63 29.32
N THR A 647 -9.06 -48.08 29.21
CA THR A 647 -9.41 -49.39 28.64
C THR A 647 -9.90 -49.33 27.19
N TYR A 648 -10.13 -48.13 26.63
CA TYR A 648 -10.58 -47.92 25.24
C TYR A 648 -9.49 -47.19 24.47
N TYR A 649 -8.74 -47.92 23.64
CA TYR A 649 -7.65 -47.33 22.88
C TYR A 649 -7.34 -48.10 21.61
N GLU A 650 -6.70 -47.41 20.69
CA GLU A 650 -5.89 -48.01 19.63
C GLU A 650 -4.43 -47.99 20.06
N GLN A 651 -3.71 -49.11 19.85
CA GLN A 651 -2.31 -49.24 20.19
C GLN A 651 -1.48 -49.67 18.99
N PHE A 652 -0.37 -48.98 18.77
CA PHE A 652 0.66 -49.35 17.81
C PHE A 652 2.04 -49.19 18.44
N THR A 653 3.04 -49.91 17.93
CA THR A 653 4.40 -49.88 18.44
C THR A 653 5.41 -49.55 17.36
N VAL A 654 6.51 -48.92 17.79
CA VAL A 654 7.69 -48.67 16.97
C VAL A 654 8.89 -49.27 17.70
N SER A 655 9.54 -50.26 17.07
CA SER A 655 10.69 -50.96 17.63
C SER A 655 11.96 -50.59 16.88
N GLY A 656 13.06 -50.30 17.57
CA GLY A 656 14.35 -50.04 16.95
C GLY A 656 14.99 -51.32 16.40
N THR A 657 15.45 -51.31 15.15
CA THR A 657 16.23 -52.41 14.56
C THR A 657 17.70 -52.34 15.00
N ALA A 658 18.46 -53.42 14.80
CA ALA A 658 19.87 -53.50 15.19
C ALA A 658 20.73 -52.47 14.43
N GLY A 659 21.69 -51.82 15.12
CA GLY A 659 22.77 -51.06 14.48
C GLY A 659 23.03 -49.64 15.01
N SER A 660 22.03 -48.87 15.47
CA SER A 660 22.24 -47.62 16.23
C SER A 660 20.95 -47.10 16.90
N PRO A 661 21.04 -46.24 17.93
CA PRO A 661 19.86 -45.62 18.54
C PRO A 661 19.06 -44.79 17.52
N THR A 662 17.74 -44.78 17.64
CA THR A 662 16.85 -43.95 16.82
C THR A 662 16.04 -43.03 17.72
N ARG A 663 16.07 -41.72 17.43
CA ARG A 663 15.32 -40.72 18.18
C ARG A 663 13.97 -40.47 17.52
N LEU A 664 12.89 -40.50 18.29
CA LEU A 664 11.53 -40.18 17.87
C LEU A 664 11.12 -38.84 18.50
N ASP A 665 10.64 -37.90 17.69
CA ASP A 665 10.34 -36.53 18.14
C ASP A 665 8.86 -36.27 18.30
N SER A 666 8.05 -36.72 17.34
CA SER A 666 6.64 -36.36 17.27
C SER A 666 5.79 -37.41 16.57
N VAL A 667 4.50 -37.41 16.91
CA VAL A 667 3.44 -38.14 16.21
C VAL A 667 2.47 -37.15 15.60
N LEU A 668 2.20 -37.31 14.31
CA LEU A 668 1.24 -36.51 13.56
C LEU A 668 0.08 -37.42 13.21
N LEU A 669 -1.15 -36.90 13.27
CA LEU A 669 -2.35 -37.65 12.92
C LEU A 669 -3.45 -36.69 12.48
N SER A 670 -4.43 -37.21 11.76
CA SER A 670 -5.68 -36.49 11.49
C SER A 670 -6.83 -37.26 12.12
N ALA A 671 -7.65 -36.56 12.91
CA ALA A 671 -8.72 -37.19 13.66
C ALA A 671 -9.91 -36.26 13.88
N TYR A 672 -11.09 -36.85 14.03
CA TYR A 672 -12.33 -36.22 14.52
C TYR A 672 -13.40 -37.28 14.85
N VAL A 673 -14.51 -36.88 15.46
CA VAL A 673 -15.66 -37.75 15.72
C VAL A 673 -16.82 -37.36 14.81
N THR A 674 -17.43 -38.33 14.12
CA THR A 674 -18.58 -38.10 13.26
C THR A 674 -19.88 -38.02 14.08
N GLY A 675 -20.80 -37.16 13.64
CA GLY A 675 -22.17 -37.11 14.20
C GLY A 675 -22.29 -36.56 15.63
N SER A 676 -21.25 -35.94 16.19
CA SER A 676 -21.30 -35.25 17.49
C SER A 676 -20.15 -34.26 17.67
N THR A 677 -20.41 -33.18 18.42
CA THR A 677 -19.40 -32.27 19.00
C THR A 677 -19.42 -32.29 20.53
N SER A 678 -20.29 -33.11 21.12
CA SER A 678 -20.47 -33.17 22.58
C SER A 678 -19.38 -34.04 23.21
N ASN A 679 -18.53 -33.44 24.05
CA ASN A 679 -17.48 -34.12 24.81
C ASN A 679 -16.60 -35.06 23.98
N THR A 680 -16.28 -34.63 22.76
CA THR A 680 -15.42 -35.37 21.82
C THR A 680 -13.95 -35.07 22.13
N LYS A 681 -13.25 -36.05 22.69
CA LYS A 681 -11.87 -35.89 23.20
C LYS A 681 -10.91 -36.83 22.49
N LEU A 682 -9.68 -36.35 22.27
CA LEU A 682 -8.55 -37.09 21.74
C LEU A 682 -7.36 -36.95 22.70
N ALA A 683 -6.72 -38.06 23.03
CA ALA A 683 -5.42 -38.05 23.71
C ALA A 683 -4.46 -39.08 23.12
N VAL A 684 -3.17 -38.80 23.22
CA VAL A 684 -2.09 -39.72 22.88
C VAL A 684 -1.12 -39.83 24.03
N VAL A 685 -0.80 -41.05 24.42
CA VAL A 685 0.25 -41.34 25.40
C VAL A 685 1.21 -42.38 24.85
N TRP A 686 2.43 -42.40 25.37
CA TRP A 686 3.47 -43.33 24.97
C TRP A 686 4.12 -44.01 26.17
N SER A 687 4.78 -45.14 25.92
CA SER A 687 5.43 -45.95 26.97
C SER A 687 6.59 -46.76 26.40
N LYS A 688 7.69 -46.86 27.15
CA LYS A 688 8.82 -47.75 26.85
C LYS A 688 8.62 -49.16 27.40
N SER A 689 7.81 -49.33 28.45
CA SER A 689 7.52 -50.63 29.08
C SER A 689 6.29 -51.35 28.50
N GLY A 690 5.65 -50.79 27.46
CA GLY A 690 4.39 -51.33 26.95
C GLY A 690 3.20 -51.09 27.89
N PHE A 691 3.27 -50.04 28.71
CA PHE A 691 2.31 -49.63 29.74
C PHE A 691 2.20 -50.59 30.92
N THR A 692 3.29 -51.26 31.27
CA THR A 692 3.40 -52.11 32.46
C THR A 692 3.96 -51.33 33.66
N ALA A 693 4.90 -50.41 33.43
CA ALA A 693 5.57 -49.61 34.45
C ALA A 693 5.56 -48.08 34.19
N ASP A 694 5.34 -47.64 32.93
CA ASP A 694 5.34 -46.22 32.55
C ASP A 694 4.17 -45.84 31.63
N SER A 695 3.74 -44.58 31.72
CA SER A 695 2.76 -43.96 30.83
C SER A 695 3.02 -42.46 30.76
N ALA A 696 3.62 -41.98 29.69
CA ALA A 696 3.96 -40.58 29.50
C ALA A 696 2.97 -39.90 28.53
N ASP A 697 2.49 -38.72 28.90
CA ASP A 697 1.71 -37.85 28.03
C ASP A 697 2.62 -37.20 26.96
N VAL A 698 2.05 -36.83 25.82
CA VAL A 698 2.72 -35.93 24.87
C VAL A 698 2.95 -34.56 25.50
N SER A 699 4.04 -33.89 25.15
CA SER A 699 4.47 -32.64 25.80
C SER A 699 3.80 -31.37 25.23
N GLY A 700 2.80 -31.52 24.36
CA GLY A 700 2.16 -30.42 23.62
C GLY A 700 2.23 -30.57 22.11
N GLY A 701 1.69 -29.61 21.37
CA GLY A 701 1.58 -29.73 19.93
C GLY A 701 0.96 -28.54 19.21
N ARG A 702 0.69 -28.72 17.92
CA ARG A 702 -0.01 -27.75 17.05
C ARG A 702 -1.24 -28.41 16.43
N GLY A 703 -2.38 -27.74 16.51
CA GLY A 703 -3.63 -28.12 15.84
C GLY A 703 -3.99 -27.14 14.71
N PRO A 704 -5.22 -27.24 14.15
CA PRO A 704 -5.69 -26.37 13.07
C PRO A 704 -5.65 -24.88 13.39
N GLY A 705 -5.90 -24.51 14.65
CA GLY A 705 -5.92 -23.12 15.12
C GLY A 705 -4.57 -22.56 15.58
N GLY A 706 -3.47 -23.32 15.47
CA GLY A 706 -2.15 -22.92 15.98
C GLY A 706 -1.66 -23.78 17.14
N ALA A 707 -0.82 -23.21 18.01
CA ALA A 707 -0.25 -23.93 19.16
C ALA A 707 -1.37 -24.40 20.11
N LEU A 708 -1.27 -25.64 20.59
CA LEU A 708 -2.20 -26.18 21.58
C LEU A 708 -1.95 -25.52 22.94
N LEU A 709 -3.03 -25.24 23.67
CA LEU A 709 -2.98 -24.66 25.01
C LEU A 709 -2.46 -25.70 26.01
N SER A 710 -1.85 -25.23 27.11
CA SER A 710 -1.39 -26.10 28.20
C SER A 710 -2.51 -26.93 28.82
N THR A 711 -3.74 -26.44 28.77
CA THR A 711 -4.96 -27.11 29.26
C THR A 711 -5.56 -28.11 28.27
N ALA A 712 -5.09 -28.15 27.02
CA ALA A 712 -5.58 -29.03 25.95
C ALA A 712 -4.43 -29.46 25.02
N ASN A 713 -3.38 -30.02 25.61
CA ASN A 713 -2.09 -30.27 24.96
C ASN A 713 -2.01 -31.64 24.26
N GLY A 714 -3.04 -32.48 24.40
CA GLY A 714 -3.12 -33.82 23.79
C GLY A 714 -2.75 -34.98 24.71
N GLY A 715 -2.38 -34.71 25.97
CA GLY A 715 -2.21 -35.73 27.02
C GLY A 715 -3.53 -36.33 27.49
N PHE A 716 -3.48 -37.43 28.25
CA PHE A 716 -4.68 -38.10 28.75
C PHE A 716 -5.42 -37.25 29.80
N THR A 717 -4.68 -36.51 30.63
CA THR A 717 -5.23 -35.61 31.65
C THR A 717 -5.71 -34.27 31.07
N THR A 718 -5.11 -33.83 29.97
CA THR A 718 -5.39 -32.58 29.26
C THR A 718 -5.67 -32.83 27.76
N PRO A 719 -6.78 -33.53 27.44
CA PRO A 719 -7.04 -33.99 26.09
C PRO A 719 -7.46 -32.86 25.15
N ILE A 720 -7.27 -33.10 23.85
CA ILE A 720 -7.74 -32.20 22.80
C ILE A 720 -9.24 -32.38 22.62
N LEU A 721 -9.98 -31.27 22.56
CA LEU A 721 -11.38 -31.27 22.11
C LEU A 721 -11.40 -31.29 20.57
N THR A 722 -11.90 -32.37 19.99
CA THR A 722 -11.95 -32.51 18.52
C THR A 722 -13.11 -31.70 17.94
N THR A 723 -12.93 -31.17 16.74
CA THR A 723 -14.00 -30.48 15.99
C THR A 723 -14.84 -31.47 15.17
N ASN A 724 -15.84 -30.97 14.44
CA ASN A 724 -16.69 -31.78 13.54
C ASN A 724 -16.05 -32.07 12.16
N ALA A 725 -14.75 -31.80 11.99
CA ALA A 725 -14.04 -32.00 10.74
C ALA A 725 -12.64 -32.58 10.97
N SER A 726 -12.21 -33.45 10.03
CA SER A 726 -10.87 -34.07 10.05
C SER A 726 -9.78 -33.02 10.14
N SER A 727 -9.11 -32.97 11.28
CA SER A 727 -8.15 -31.93 11.63
C SER A 727 -6.76 -32.52 11.84
N PRO A 728 -5.69 -31.93 11.26
CA PRO A 728 -4.33 -32.40 11.49
C PRO A 728 -3.80 -31.91 12.84
N TYR A 729 -3.23 -32.83 13.60
CA TYR A 729 -2.55 -32.58 14.87
C TYR A 729 -1.09 -33.02 14.78
N ARG A 730 -0.20 -32.24 15.39
CA ARG A 730 1.24 -32.52 15.48
C ARG A 730 1.63 -32.50 16.95
N LEU A 731 1.88 -33.67 17.53
CA LEU A 731 2.08 -33.83 18.98
C LEU A 731 3.55 -34.21 19.24
N ALA A 732 4.24 -33.41 20.04
CA ALA A 732 5.61 -33.67 20.45
C ALA A 732 5.63 -34.74 21.56
N LEU A 733 6.55 -35.70 21.50
CA LEU A 733 6.61 -36.79 22.47
C LEU A 733 7.15 -36.30 23.82
N ALA A 734 8.40 -35.81 23.83
CA ALA A 734 9.09 -35.28 24.99
C ALA A 734 9.75 -33.93 24.66
N GLY A 735 9.00 -33.03 24.04
CA GLY A 735 9.44 -31.67 23.71
C GLY A 735 10.70 -31.64 22.84
N ALA A 736 11.64 -30.78 23.21
CA ALA A 736 12.90 -30.59 22.48
C ALA A 736 13.88 -31.78 22.62
N THR A 737 13.67 -32.71 23.56
CA THR A 737 14.58 -33.85 23.79
C THR A 737 14.19 -35.09 22.99
N GLY A 738 12.92 -35.22 22.59
CA GLY A 738 12.40 -36.43 21.94
C GLY A 738 12.57 -37.68 22.80
N VAL A 739 12.33 -38.84 22.20
CA VAL A 739 12.46 -40.16 22.84
C VAL A 739 13.45 -41.00 22.05
N THR A 740 14.62 -41.27 22.64
CA THR A 740 15.60 -42.17 22.04
C THR A 740 15.26 -43.63 22.36
N LEU A 741 15.14 -44.43 21.31
CA LEU A 741 15.05 -45.89 21.34
C LEU A 741 16.43 -46.50 21.08
N GLN A 742 16.90 -47.31 22.03
CA GLN A 742 18.07 -48.16 21.81
C GLN A 742 17.72 -49.34 20.90
N PRO A 743 18.70 -49.98 20.24
CA PRO A 743 18.46 -51.20 19.45
C PRO A 743 17.66 -52.24 20.24
N GLY A 744 16.60 -52.79 19.65
CA GLY A 744 15.71 -53.76 20.29
C GLY A 744 14.66 -53.18 21.26
N GLN A 745 14.74 -51.89 21.62
CA GLN A 745 13.70 -51.25 22.43
C GLN A 745 12.47 -50.91 21.61
N THR A 746 11.31 -50.95 22.27
CA THR A 746 10.01 -50.66 21.66
C THR A 746 9.34 -49.49 22.35
N LEU A 747 8.87 -48.51 21.57
CA LEU A 747 7.95 -47.48 22.03
C LEU A 747 6.53 -47.90 21.67
N SER A 748 5.66 -47.97 22.68
CA SER A 748 4.24 -48.22 22.50
C SER A 748 3.47 -46.90 22.55
N PHE A 749 2.55 -46.69 21.62
CA PHE A 749 1.64 -45.55 21.59
C PHE A 749 0.23 -46.04 21.87
N ARG A 750 -0.54 -45.30 22.66
CA ARG A 750 -1.99 -45.47 22.78
C ARG A 750 -2.71 -44.19 22.42
N VAL A 751 -3.68 -44.30 21.52
CA VAL A 751 -4.58 -43.23 21.11
C VAL A 751 -5.96 -43.48 21.73
N TYR A 752 -6.49 -42.49 22.43
CA TYR A 752 -7.75 -42.57 23.15
C TYR A 752 -8.77 -41.62 22.55
N PHE A 753 -10.02 -42.07 22.51
CA PHE A 753 -11.16 -41.27 22.09
C PHE A 753 -12.31 -41.38 23.11
N SER A 754 -13.10 -40.32 23.21
CA SER A 754 -14.39 -40.33 23.90
C SER A 754 -15.39 -39.47 23.14
N CYS A 755 -16.67 -39.76 23.31
CA CYS A 755 -17.76 -39.01 22.70
C CYS A 755 -18.97 -39.02 23.65
N GLY A 756 -19.41 -37.84 24.07
CA GLY A 756 -20.61 -37.69 24.89
C GLY A 756 -21.84 -38.03 24.07
N SER A 757 -22.66 -38.98 24.54
CA SER A 757 -23.96 -39.29 23.96
C SER A 757 -25.04 -39.46 25.01
N THR A 758 -26.16 -38.79 24.78
CA THR A 758 -27.45 -39.04 25.44
C THR A 758 -28.43 -39.80 24.52
N THR A 759 -28.02 -40.15 23.29
CA THR A 759 -28.86 -40.83 22.29
C THR A 759 -28.20 -42.10 21.75
N THR A 760 -28.98 -42.97 21.10
CA THR A 760 -28.50 -44.17 20.41
C THR A 760 -27.95 -43.89 19.01
N ALA A 761 -27.79 -42.62 18.62
CA ALA A 761 -27.31 -42.24 17.30
C ALA A 761 -25.88 -42.74 17.03
N THR A 762 -25.64 -43.22 15.81
CA THR A 762 -24.40 -43.85 15.35
C THR A 762 -23.29 -42.82 15.15
N ARG A 763 -22.14 -43.01 15.80
CA ARG A 763 -21.01 -42.07 15.79
C ARG A 763 -19.69 -42.82 15.75
N PHE A 764 -18.74 -42.32 14.98
CA PHE A 764 -17.43 -42.97 14.84
C PHE A 764 -16.31 -41.98 15.11
N ALA A 765 -15.34 -42.40 15.93
CA ALA A 765 -14.03 -41.77 15.92
C ALA A 765 -13.34 -42.14 14.60
N THR A 766 -12.58 -41.20 14.07
CA THR A 766 -11.85 -41.36 12.82
C THR A 766 -10.38 -41.08 13.01
N LEU A 767 -9.52 -41.85 12.34
CA LEU A 767 -8.08 -41.68 12.38
C LEU A 767 -7.48 -41.92 10.99
N LYS A 768 -6.65 -40.98 10.52
CA LYS A 768 -5.84 -41.13 9.30
C LYS A 768 -4.52 -40.41 9.35
N HIS A 769 -3.59 -40.83 8.49
CA HIS A 769 -2.26 -40.24 8.34
C HIS A 769 -1.45 -40.19 9.64
N VAL A 770 -1.38 -41.30 10.36
CA VAL A 770 -0.55 -41.40 11.56
C VAL A 770 0.91 -41.49 11.14
N VAL A 771 1.69 -40.43 11.33
CA VAL A 771 3.11 -40.34 10.98
C VAL A 771 3.93 -40.20 12.26
N VAL A 772 4.95 -41.05 12.43
CA VAL A 772 5.96 -40.86 13.49
C VAL A 772 7.19 -40.22 12.85
N LYS A 773 7.63 -39.09 13.40
CA LYS A 773 8.82 -38.36 12.96
C LYS A 773 9.94 -38.47 13.98
N GLY A 774 11.18 -38.39 13.51
CA GLY A 774 12.37 -38.49 14.34
C GLY A 774 13.66 -38.22 13.56
N GLU A 775 14.78 -38.56 14.18
CA GLU A 775 16.10 -38.53 13.53
C GLU A 775 16.51 -39.95 13.15
N ALA A 776 16.68 -40.19 11.84
CA ALA A 776 17.41 -41.36 11.37
C ALA A 776 18.91 -41.01 11.43
N GLY A 777 19.64 -41.53 12.42
CA GLY A 777 21.06 -41.24 12.57
C GLY A 777 21.86 -41.50 11.29
N VAL A 778 22.72 -40.54 10.92
CA VAL A 778 23.79 -40.72 9.93
C VAL A 778 24.73 -41.80 10.46
N VAL A 779 25.02 -42.82 9.65
CA VAL A 779 26.06 -43.81 9.98
C VAL A 779 27.40 -43.08 9.96
N SER A 780 27.98 -42.81 11.13
CA SER A 780 29.41 -42.49 11.23
C SER A 780 30.21 -43.79 11.21
N SER A 781 30.42 -44.36 10.01
CA SER A 781 31.46 -45.35 9.81
C SER A 781 32.69 -44.65 9.23
N THR A 782 33.64 -44.38 10.11
CA THR A 782 35.09 -44.34 9.87
C THR A 782 35.56 -44.48 8.42
N ARG A 783 35.70 -43.35 7.72
CA ARG A 783 36.90 -42.92 6.97
C ARG A 783 36.61 -41.55 6.34
N ALA A 784 37.50 -40.58 6.58
CA ALA A 784 37.40 -39.27 5.96
C ALA A 784 37.45 -39.41 4.43
N ALA A 785 36.45 -38.86 3.72
CA ALA A 785 36.51 -38.58 2.30
C ALA A 785 36.02 -37.14 2.05
N ARG A 786 36.77 -36.42 1.22
CA ARG A 786 36.76 -34.97 1.02
C ARG A 786 35.37 -34.38 0.72
N SER A 787 35.09 -33.24 1.34
CA SER A 787 33.95 -32.36 1.08
C SER A 787 33.94 -31.90 -0.39
N SER A 788 32.86 -32.20 -1.11
CA SER A 788 32.43 -31.46 -2.30
C SER A 788 30.90 -31.42 -2.28
N VAL A 789 30.33 -30.36 -1.73
CA VAL A 789 28.88 -30.21 -1.56
C VAL A 789 28.28 -29.70 -2.88
N LEU A 790 27.38 -30.48 -3.49
CA LEU A 790 26.52 -30.02 -4.58
C LEU A 790 25.57 -28.95 -4.05
N GLN A 791 25.54 -27.77 -4.67
CA GLN A 791 24.56 -26.71 -4.38
C GLN A 791 23.50 -26.66 -5.47
N PHE A 792 22.25 -26.40 -5.11
CA PHE A 792 21.16 -26.32 -6.07
C PHE A 792 20.23 -25.14 -5.76
N TYR A 793 19.79 -24.48 -6.82
CA TYR A 793 18.95 -23.28 -6.75
C TYR A 793 17.67 -23.51 -7.56
N PRO A 794 16.48 -23.54 -6.93
CA PRO A 794 15.22 -23.58 -7.65
C PRO A 794 14.93 -22.21 -8.26
N ASN A 795 14.43 -22.17 -9.50
CA ASN A 795 13.85 -20.97 -10.06
C ASN A 795 12.33 -21.02 -9.86
N PRO A 796 11.73 -20.25 -8.94
CA PRO A 796 10.29 -20.34 -8.67
C PRO A 796 9.40 -19.85 -9.83
N ALA A 797 9.97 -19.22 -10.86
CA ALA A 797 9.22 -18.76 -12.04
C ALA A 797 9.10 -19.81 -13.17
N VAL A 798 9.91 -20.88 -13.16
CA VAL A 798 9.90 -21.96 -14.18
C VAL A 798 10.30 -23.30 -13.54
N GLU A 799 9.73 -24.43 -13.95
CA GLU A 799 9.99 -25.77 -13.36
C GLU A 799 11.38 -26.36 -13.69
N GLN A 800 12.45 -25.64 -13.34
CA GLN A 800 13.84 -26.00 -13.57
C GLN A 800 14.66 -25.93 -12.27
N LEU A 801 15.58 -26.89 -12.12
CA LEU A 801 16.55 -26.95 -11.05
C LEU A 801 17.95 -26.71 -11.62
N THR A 802 18.67 -25.70 -11.11
CA THR A 802 20.08 -25.50 -11.47
C THR A 802 20.97 -26.19 -10.46
N VAL A 803 21.83 -27.09 -10.94
CA VAL A 803 22.75 -27.89 -10.12
C VAL A 803 24.17 -27.39 -10.35
N VAL A 804 24.79 -26.83 -9.32
CA VAL A 804 26.18 -26.37 -9.35
C VAL A 804 27.08 -27.53 -8.94
N HIS A 805 28.06 -27.84 -9.78
CA HIS A 805 28.99 -28.95 -9.63
C HIS A 805 30.41 -28.53 -10.03
N PRO A 806 31.47 -29.26 -9.63
CA PRO A 806 32.82 -29.02 -10.14
C PRO A 806 32.88 -29.04 -11.67
N ALA A 807 33.91 -28.42 -12.26
CA ALA A 807 34.05 -28.33 -13.73
C ALA A 807 33.92 -29.72 -14.39
N ALA A 808 32.95 -29.86 -15.28
CA ALA A 808 32.60 -31.12 -15.91
C ALA A 808 33.67 -31.61 -16.88
N GLY A 809 34.14 -32.85 -16.69
CA GLY A 809 34.97 -33.55 -17.67
C GLY A 809 34.14 -34.24 -18.75
N ALA A 810 34.81 -34.88 -19.71
CA ALA A 810 34.15 -35.66 -20.76
C ALA A 810 33.30 -36.79 -20.14
N GLY A 811 32.02 -36.85 -20.47
CA GLY A 811 31.08 -37.85 -19.96
C GLY A 811 30.44 -37.53 -18.60
N ALA A 812 30.65 -36.34 -18.04
CA ALA A 812 30.01 -35.97 -16.78
C ALA A 812 28.48 -35.80 -16.94
N GLU A 813 27.71 -36.24 -15.94
CA GLU A 813 26.25 -36.17 -15.96
C GLU A 813 25.65 -35.77 -14.61
N VAL A 814 24.49 -35.11 -14.67
CA VAL A 814 23.59 -34.92 -13.53
C VAL A 814 22.35 -35.77 -13.77
N ALA A 815 22.08 -36.70 -12.86
CA ALA A 815 20.96 -37.63 -12.94
C ALA A 815 20.08 -37.54 -11.69
N LEU A 816 18.77 -37.61 -11.88
CA LEU A 816 17.80 -37.85 -10.81
C LEU A 816 17.42 -39.31 -10.80
N TYR A 817 17.38 -39.86 -9.59
CA TYR A 817 16.88 -41.18 -9.29
C TYR A 817 15.68 -41.05 -8.36
N SER A 818 14.68 -41.91 -8.54
CA SER A 818 13.69 -42.13 -7.50
C SER A 818 14.38 -42.70 -6.25
N LEU A 819 13.71 -42.64 -5.10
CA LEU A 819 14.23 -43.27 -3.88
C LEU A 819 14.36 -44.80 -3.99
N LEU A 820 13.76 -45.41 -5.01
CA LEU A 820 13.90 -46.83 -5.34
C LEU A 820 15.11 -47.12 -6.24
N GLY A 821 15.94 -46.10 -6.54
CA GLY A 821 17.14 -46.24 -7.36
C GLY A 821 16.88 -46.28 -8.87
N GLN A 822 15.66 -46.03 -9.33
CA GLN A 822 15.36 -45.93 -10.76
C GLN A 822 15.74 -44.54 -11.28
N ARG A 823 16.49 -44.48 -12.38
CA ARG A 823 16.88 -43.20 -13.01
C ARG A 823 15.68 -42.58 -13.71
N VAL A 824 15.24 -41.41 -13.24
CA VAL A 824 14.02 -40.72 -13.70
C VAL A 824 14.30 -39.51 -14.59
N ALA A 825 15.49 -38.90 -14.49
CA ALA A 825 15.94 -37.88 -15.42
C ALA A 825 17.47 -37.89 -15.48
N VAL A 826 18.06 -37.50 -16.61
CA VAL A 826 19.51 -37.35 -16.76
C VAL A 826 19.81 -36.25 -17.77
N VAL A 827 20.83 -35.45 -17.48
CA VAL A 827 21.36 -34.43 -18.38
C VAL A 827 22.88 -34.55 -18.38
N HIS A 828 23.46 -34.68 -19.58
CA HIS A 828 24.90 -34.65 -19.75
C HIS A 828 25.41 -33.21 -19.58
N CYS A 829 26.47 -33.06 -18.80
CA CYS A 829 27.07 -31.76 -18.52
C CYS A 829 27.92 -31.36 -19.73
N ALA A 830 27.87 -30.08 -20.13
CA ALA A 830 28.78 -29.56 -21.15
C ALA A 830 30.22 -29.58 -20.60
N ALA A 831 31.22 -29.95 -21.42
CA ALA A 831 32.61 -29.98 -20.98
C ALA A 831 33.07 -28.60 -20.48
N GLY A 832 33.72 -28.56 -19.31
CA GLY A 832 34.16 -27.35 -18.64
C GLY A 832 33.07 -26.61 -17.84
N SER A 833 31.79 -26.99 -17.97
CA SER A 833 30.70 -26.33 -17.22
C SER A 833 30.76 -26.61 -15.73
N GLN A 834 30.42 -25.61 -14.92
CA GLN A 834 30.32 -25.71 -13.45
C GLN A 834 28.87 -25.72 -12.95
N SER A 835 27.91 -25.72 -13.88
CA SER A 835 26.50 -25.90 -13.53
C SER A 835 25.75 -26.55 -14.68
N THR A 836 24.73 -27.33 -14.34
CA THR A 836 23.84 -28.00 -15.28
C THR A 836 22.40 -27.78 -14.85
N ARG A 837 21.53 -27.43 -15.81
CA ARG A 837 20.09 -27.24 -15.56
C ARG A 837 19.33 -28.53 -15.84
N LEU A 838 18.39 -28.84 -14.96
CA LEU A 838 17.56 -30.03 -15.01
C LEU A 838 16.09 -29.63 -15.02
N ASN A 839 15.35 -30.04 -16.05
CA ASN A 839 13.90 -29.83 -16.11
C ASN A 839 13.20 -30.83 -15.18
N VAL A 840 12.37 -30.32 -14.27
CA VAL A 840 11.66 -31.12 -13.26
C VAL A 840 10.14 -31.09 -13.43
N ALA A 841 9.62 -30.52 -14.53
CA ALA A 841 8.19 -30.33 -14.77
C ALA A 841 7.38 -31.64 -14.68
N GLY A 842 7.85 -32.69 -15.36
CA GLY A 842 7.18 -34.00 -15.40
C GLY A 842 7.32 -34.86 -14.15
N LEU A 843 8.04 -34.41 -13.12
CA LEU A 843 8.24 -35.18 -11.89
C LEU A 843 7.09 -34.96 -10.91
N SER A 844 6.61 -36.04 -10.31
CA SER A 844 5.64 -36.00 -9.22
C SER A 844 6.21 -35.30 -7.98
N CYS A 845 5.37 -34.70 -7.13
CA CYS A 845 5.82 -34.23 -5.82
C CYS A 845 6.34 -35.43 -5.01
N GLY A 846 7.52 -35.31 -4.42
CA GLY A 846 8.20 -36.45 -3.81
C GLY A 846 9.70 -36.22 -3.57
N GLN A 847 10.35 -37.23 -3.01
CA GLN A 847 11.78 -37.23 -2.77
C GLN A 847 12.54 -37.93 -3.89
N TYR A 848 13.69 -37.36 -4.25
CA TYR A 848 14.56 -37.87 -5.30
C TYR A 848 16.02 -37.82 -4.83
N LEU A 849 16.86 -38.67 -5.43
CA LEU A 849 18.31 -38.63 -5.27
C LEU A 849 18.89 -37.98 -6.52
N LEU A 850 19.50 -36.81 -6.35
CA LEU A 850 20.24 -36.13 -7.38
C LEU A 850 21.70 -36.57 -7.29
N ARG A 851 22.25 -37.10 -8.38
CA ARG A 851 23.62 -37.57 -8.48
C ARG A 851 24.35 -36.82 -9.59
N TYR A 852 25.48 -36.22 -9.25
CA TYR A 852 26.48 -35.79 -10.23
C TYR A 852 27.54 -36.87 -10.35
N SER A 853 27.87 -37.27 -11.57
CA SER A 853 28.98 -38.20 -11.86
C SER A 853 29.99 -37.46 -12.74
N GLY A 854 31.18 -37.18 -12.20
CA GLY A 854 32.24 -36.46 -12.90
C GLY A 854 33.65 -36.83 -12.41
N PRO A 855 34.70 -36.09 -12.81
CA PRO A 855 36.11 -36.46 -12.59
C PRO A 855 36.54 -36.64 -11.13
N GLY A 856 35.75 -36.16 -10.16
CA GLY A 856 35.96 -36.34 -8.71
C GLY A 856 35.21 -37.53 -8.09
N GLY A 857 34.56 -38.37 -8.90
CA GLY A 857 33.68 -39.44 -8.43
C GLY A 857 32.22 -38.98 -8.25
N PRO A 858 31.28 -39.92 -8.05
CA PRO A 858 29.87 -39.59 -7.95
C PRO A 858 29.52 -38.96 -6.60
N VAL A 859 28.87 -37.79 -6.63
CA VAL A 859 28.30 -37.13 -5.44
C VAL A 859 26.79 -37.21 -5.53
N THR A 860 26.14 -37.67 -4.46
CA THR A 860 24.68 -37.85 -4.41
C THR A 860 24.08 -37.02 -3.28
N VAL A 861 23.02 -36.27 -3.56
CA VAL A 861 22.28 -35.47 -2.59
C VAL A 861 20.78 -35.76 -2.71
N ARG A 862 20.07 -35.79 -1.59
CA ARG A 862 18.62 -35.96 -1.60
C ARG A 862 17.95 -34.60 -1.79
N ILE A 863 16.98 -34.54 -2.69
CA ILE A 863 16.16 -33.35 -2.94
C ILE A 863 14.68 -33.70 -2.82
N SER A 864 13.84 -32.71 -2.54
CA SER A 864 12.38 -32.87 -2.45
C SER A 864 11.69 -31.89 -3.40
N LYS A 865 10.82 -32.40 -4.28
CA LYS A 865 9.87 -31.58 -5.05
C LYS A 865 8.59 -31.49 -4.22
N GLN A 866 8.23 -30.28 -3.82
CA GLN A 866 7.02 -30.01 -3.03
C GLN A 866 5.84 -29.66 -3.95
#